data_AF-A0A132NSX8-F1
#
_entry.id   AF-A0A132NSX8-F1
#
_cell.length_a   1.000
_cell.length_b   1.000
_cell.length_c   1.000
_cell.angle_alpha   90.00
_cell.angle_beta   90.00
_cell.angle_gamma   90.00
#
_symmetry.space_group_name_H-M   'P 1'
#
loop_
_entity.id
_entity.type
_entity.pdbx_description
1 polymer ?
#
loop_
_entity_poly.entity_id
_entity_poly.type
_entity_poly.pdbx_seq_one_letter_code
_entity_poly.pdbx_strand_id
1 'polypeptide(L)'
;MAPILLLLLFAVLDAIYTEEQLNCLYRLYDETGGENWYVKTHWPPPKLRVFPHDPCTFAGITCSRKKDIETIILSGNNLVGSLPGCLHVFDVTDMEFSTNHLHGEFPRVNCSRLDTLYYKFNNFTSLPENICDCHSLQYLHVEYNDMTGHVFPSCLLEKSKQFGILYAVNNNLYLDNEAKYSPASTNFIVGGNDLHLDFSTASLIASSDTTMLDISATKSKGHIEFPELFSKYPAVKEFNLQGNAFTGNPFTTETLKPNHLLQVLDLDNNSFASVITSNTLLQYFNQYPAKMISFRVSNNHITGLPPTTKMLETIRIRLPNLQVFDLGSNPFLCPSDYSVSESSIGCTHIMIEKISIAKDAGVRITAYLSTDTVYKHLPVDLVAPHLSVSLLNVTAGADADDWFTVSSIDSLTLVDANANKYKLVFLITEADAASLFGANLQSLTPDKIRIFFDDKCVSTYESLQEATDTNNHTKETVLQESERKHKNTSQGTTDLKILVEFYGISKCPGYISTVAGLINPFLRRYPELLQIADIKFVSQADAEPRYSARGITMHGQAEVFGDRFLMCLQEYVDYFIFDDVTSCLYADGSGSSIPYAIEACLDQVISDKGLQKKIMDCKDGEMATSLFVESKKRCRELGAAFSCTIFADSQLVCPYGDATCPFDPDNVESFAVYLCNLYRAKNSYIHEMCKSILE
;
A
#
# COMPACT_ATOMS: atom_id res chain seq x y z
N MET A 1 62.95 43.53 -12.43
CA MET A 1 62.08 42.34 -12.62
C MET A 1 61.83 41.71 -11.25
N ALA A 2 60.87 42.23 -10.49
CA ALA A 2 60.50 41.73 -9.14
C ALA A 2 59.30 42.48 -8.52
N PRO A 3 58.20 42.80 -9.25
CA PRO A 3 56.93 42.95 -8.53
C PRO A 3 55.72 42.27 -9.17
N ILE A 4 55.85 41.69 -10.37
CA ILE A 4 54.71 41.05 -11.05
C ILE A 4 54.44 39.64 -10.49
N LEU A 5 55.43 38.98 -9.88
CA LEU A 5 55.26 37.65 -9.28
C LEU A 5 54.56 37.70 -7.90
N LEU A 6 54.49 38.87 -7.24
CA LEU A 6 53.81 39.02 -5.95
C LEU A 6 52.31 39.34 -6.10
N LEU A 7 51.88 39.84 -7.26
CA LEU A 7 50.48 40.16 -7.55
C LEU A 7 49.66 38.93 -8.00
N LEU A 8 50.32 37.85 -8.42
CA LEU A 8 49.68 36.55 -8.68
C LEU A 8 49.47 35.70 -7.42
N LEU A 9 50.01 36.13 -6.27
CA LEU A 9 49.83 35.50 -4.97
C LEU A 9 48.66 36.11 -4.16
N PHE A 10 48.01 37.16 -4.66
CA PHE A 10 46.93 37.88 -3.95
C PHE A 10 45.59 37.90 -4.71
N ALA A 11 45.39 37.01 -5.68
CA ALA A 11 44.10 36.78 -6.34
C ALA A 11 43.44 35.44 -5.95
N VAL A 12 43.78 34.90 -4.77
CA VAL A 12 43.09 33.77 -4.14
C VAL A 12 42.55 34.26 -2.79
N LEU A 13 41.69 35.27 -2.84
CA LEU A 13 40.76 35.58 -1.76
C LEU A 13 39.38 35.25 -2.33
N ASP A 14 38.68 34.35 -1.62
CA ASP A 14 37.30 33.85 -1.83
C ASP A 14 37.18 32.33 -2.08
N ALA A 15 38.10 31.51 -1.55
CA ALA A 15 37.77 30.10 -1.29
C ALA A 15 37.29 29.99 0.18
N ILE A 16 35.96 29.89 0.35
CA ILE A 16 35.27 29.79 1.65
C ILE A 16 34.85 28.31 1.89
N TYR A 17 35.61 27.37 1.31
CA TYR A 17 35.56 25.95 1.58
C TYR A 17 36.98 25.47 1.86
N THR A 18 37.13 24.44 2.69
CA THR A 18 38.45 23.92 3.09
C THR A 18 39.00 22.91 2.07
N GLU A 19 40.32 22.75 2.02
CA GLU A 19 40.95 21.66 1.26
C GLU A 19 40.43 20.28 1.73
N GLU A 20 40.12 20.16 3.01
CA GLU A 20 39.51 18.97 3.61
C GLU A 20 38.11 18.68 3.06
N GLN A 21 37.25 19.70 2.94
CA GLN A 21 35.92 19.57 2.33
C GLN A 21 36.02 19.14 0.87
N LEU A 22 36.90 19.77 0.09
CA LEU A 22 37.09 19.42 -1.31
C LEU A 22 37.63 17.99 -1.48
N ASN A 23 38.60 17.58 -0.64
CA ASN A 23 39.11 16.22 -0.62
C ASN A 23 38.03 15.21 -0.21
N CYS A 24 37.13 15.58 0.71
CA CYS A 24 36.02 14.71 1.09
C CYS A 24 35.02 14.53 -0.05
N LEU A 25 34.72 15.57 -0.84
CA LEU A 25 33.92 15.45 -2.05
C LEU A 25 34.59 14.52 -3.08
N TYR A 26 35.90 14.61 -3.28
CA TYR A 26 36.61 13.67 -4.15
C TYR A 26 36.52 12.22 -3.68
N ARG A 27 36.62 11.99 -2.37
CA ARG A 27 36.42 10.66 -1.80
C ARG A 27 34.99 10.18 -1.98
N LEU A 28 34.01 11.05 -1.77
CA LEU A 28 32.60 10.73 -2.03
C LEU A 28 32.41 10.29 -3.49
N TYR A 29 32.98 11.02 -4.44
CA TYR A 29 32.96 10.65 -5.86
C TYR A 29 33.64 9.30 -6.12
N ASP A 30 34.87 9.09 -5.63
CA ASP A 30 35.62 7.87 -5.91
C ASP A 30 35.03 6.63 -5.24
N GLU A 31 34.73 6.73 -3.94
CA GLU A 31 34.27 5.63 -3.10
C GLU A 31 32.84 5.19 -3.45
N THR A 32 32.06 6.08 -4.10
CA THR A 32 30.69 5.77 -4.51
C THR A 32 30.49 5.58 -6.02
N GLY A 33 31.57 5.34 -6.76
CA GLY A 33 31.50 4.98 -8.19
C GLY A 33 31.19 6.14 -9.14
N GLY A 34 31.73 7.33 -8.86
CA GLY A 34 31.48 8.60 -9.54
C GLY A 34 31.47 8.59 -11.08
N GLU A 35 32.31 7.76 -11.70
CA GLU A 35 32.35 7.60 -13.16
C GLU A 35 31.03 7.08 -13.73
N ASN A 36 30.25 6.33 -12.93
CA ASN A 36 28.97 5.73 -13.30
C ASN A 36 27.75 6.48 -12.75
N TRP A 37 27.94 7.61 -12.07
CA TRP A 37 26.83 8.46 -11.66
C TRP A 37 26.07 8.99 -12.88
N TYR A 38 24.75 9.12 -12.74
CA TYR A 38 23.89 9.66 -13.80
C TYR A 38 24.17 11.14 -14.06
N VAL A 39 24.26 11.93 -12.99
CA VAL A 39 24.58 13.35 -12.98
C VAL A 39 25.92 13.56 -12.27
N LYS A 40 26.94 13.93 -13.05
CA LYS A 40 28.30 14.19 -12.58
C LYS A 40 28.90 15.48 -13.15
N THR A 41 28.05 16.43 -13.52
CA THR A 41 28.48 17.70 -14.11
C THR A 41 29.45 18.43 -13.18
N HIS A 42 30.59 18.85 -13.73
CA HIS A 42 31.72 19.50 -13.05
C HIS A 42 32.44 18.68 -11.97
N TRP A 43 32.05 17.43 -11.72
CA TRP A 43 32.82 16.53 -10.86
C TRP A 43 34.11 16.09 -11.59
N PRO A 44 35.31 16.41 -11.09
CA PRO A 44 36.53 16.11 -11.81
C PRO A 44 36.96 14.65 -11.60
N PRO A 45 37.22 13.89 -12.68
CA PRO A 45 37.86 12.58 -12.56
C PRO A 45 39.25 12.75 -11.95
N PRO A 46 39.85 11.70 -11.36
CA PRO A 46 41.12 11.80 -10.62
C PRO A 46 42.25 12.52 -11.36
N LYS A 47 42.30 12.39 -12.70
CA LYS A 47 43.33 13.02 -13.56
C LYS A 47 43.18 14.54 -13.72
N LEU A 48 42.01 15.09 -13.44
CA LEU A 48 41.69 16.50 -13.62
C LEU A 48 41.61 17.28 -12.30
N ARG A 49 41.86 16.63 -11.16
CA ARG A 49 41.85 17.27 -9.83
C ARG A 49 43.08 18.14 -9.65
N VAL A 50 42.92 19.46 -9.83
CA VAL A 50 43.97 20.46 -9.64
C VAL A 50 43.41 21.53 -8.71
N PHE A 51 44.10 21.82 -7.62
CA PHE A 51 43.63 22.83 -6.68
C PHE A 51 43.86 24.25 -7.23
N PRO A 52 42.89 25.18 -7.12
CA PRO A 52 41.55 25.03 -6.53
C PRO A 52 40.45 24.67 -7.56
N HIS A 53 39.65 23.65 -7.25
CA HIS A 53 38.36 23.41 -7.92
C HIS A 53 37.25 24.01 -7.07
N ASP A 54 36.32 24.75 -7.68
CA ASP A 54 35.18 25.34 -6.97
C ASP A 54 34.07 24.27 -6.78
N PRO A 55 33.89 23.71 -5.55
CA PRO A 55 32.91 22.66 -5.28
C PRO A 55 31.48 23.16 -5.45
N CYS A 56 31.25 24.48 -5.42
CA CYS A 56 29.93 25.08 -5.66
C CYS A 56 29.46 24.93 -7.12
N THR A 57 30.32 24.42 -8.01
CA THR A 57 29.96 24.09 -9.39
C THR A 57 29.54 22.63 -9.57
N PHE A 58 29.82 21.77 -8.59
CA PHE A 58 29.55 20.34 -8.66
C PHE A 58 28.05 20.10 -8.59
N ALA A 59 27.53 19.28 -9.51
CA ALA A 59 26.12 18.91 -9.48
C ALA A 59 25.77 18.26 -8.12
N GLY A 60 24.67 18.70 -7.50
CA GLY A 60 24.23 18.26 -6.19
C GLY A 60 24.84 19.02 -5.00
N ILE A 61 25.73 19.99 -5.23
CA ILE A 61 26.29 20.84 -4.17
C ILE A 61 25.73 22.25 -4.32
N THR A 62 25.07 22.76 -3.26
CA THR A 62 24.64 24.16 -3.21
C THR A 62 25.46 24.92 -2.19
N CYS A 63 25.85 26.14 -2.54
CA CYS A 63 26.60 27.02 -1.67
C CYS A 63 25.85 28.32 -1.36
N SER A 64 26.15 28.89 -0.20
CA SER A 64 25.71 30.21 0.21
C SER A 64 26.26 31.30 -0.72
N ARG A 65 25.73 32.52 -0.59
CA ARG A 65 26.33 33.71 -1.25
C ARG A 65 27.78 33.95 -0.84
N LYS A 66 28.21 33.40 0.30
CA LYS A 66 29.58 33.43 0.79
C LYS A 66 30.34 32.14 0.44
N LYS A 67 29.90 31.34 -0.54
CA LYS A 67 30.59 30.12 -0.97
C LYS A 67 30.82 29.04 0.12
N ASP A 68 30.07 29.09 1.22
CA ASP A 68 30.00 27.98 2.17
C ASP A 68 29.09 26.90 1.59
N ILE A 69 29.45 25.62 1.66
CA ILE A 69 28.56 24.52 1.26
C ILE A 69 27.36 24.50 2.23
N GLU A 70 26.14 24.67 1.71
CA GLU A 70 24.89 24.70 2.47
C GLU A 70 24.14 23.38 2.40
N THR A 71 24.11 22.74 1.24
CA THR A 71 23.38 21.47 1.03
C THR A 71 24.17 20.50 0.15
N ILE A 72 23.95 19.21 0.41
CA ILE A 72 24.46 18.09 -0.40
C ILE A 72 23.26 17.24 -0.78
N ILE A 73 22.89 17.24 -2.07
CA ILE A 73 21.75 16.51 -2.62
C ILE A 73 22.25 15.64 -3.76
N LEU A 74 22.37 14.35 -3.50
CA LEU A 74 22.85 13.33 -4.45
C LEU A 74 21.85 12.17 -4.57
N SER A 75 20.58 12.44 -4.29
CA SER A 75 19.52 11.44 -4.42
C SER A 75 19.35 10.99 -5.86
N GLY A 76 19.14 9.68 -6.06
CA GLY A 76 18.80 9.14 -7.37
C GLY A 76 19.97 9.03 -8.34
N ASN A 77 21.21 9.15 -7.86
CA ASN A 77 22.35 9.41 -8.74
C ASN A 77 23.21 8.16 -9.03
N ASN A 78 22.69 6.96 -8.74
CA ASN A 78 23.38 5.68 -8.97
C ASN A 78 24.70 5.57 -8.20
N LEU A 79 24.74 6.12 -6.97
CA LEU A 79 25.87 5.94 -6.07
C LEU A 79 25.89 4.49 -5.58
N VAL A 80 27.05 3.84 -5.67
CA VAL A 80 27.25 2.43 -5.28
C VAL A 80 28.38 2.32 -4.27
N GLY A 81 28.28 1.47 -3.26
CA GLY A 81 29.36 1.30 -2.27
C GLY A 81 29.04 1.97 -0.93
N SER A 82 30.05 2.47 -0.21
CA SER A 82 29.87 3.08 1.12
C SER A 82 30.22 4.57 1.12
N LEU A 83 29.55 5.35 1.97
CA LEU A 83 29.86 6.77 2.15
C LEU A 83 31.21 6.95 2.87
N PRO A 84 32.00 7.98 2.51
CA PRO A 84 33.29 8.22 3.13
C PRO A 84 33.15 8.72 4.57
N GLY A 85 34.03 8.30 5.48
CA GLY A 85 34.00 8.69 6.89
C GLY A 85 34.23 10.19 7.20
N CYS A 86 34.45 11.01 6.17
CA CYS A 86 34.74 12.44 6.31
C CYS A 86 33.50 13.35 6.22
N LEU A 87 32.27 12.82 6.14
CA LEU A 87 31.07 13.68 6.00
C LEU A 87 30.89 14.72 7.12
N HIS A 88 31.48 14.50 8.29
CA HIS A 88 31.49 15.44 9.42
C HIS A 88 32.17 16.80 9.13
N VAL A 89 32.90 16.94 8.02
CA VAL A 89 33.57 18.20 7.63
C VAL A 89 32.61 19.22 6.99
N PHE A 90 31.41 18.78 6.62
CA PHE A 90 30.38 19.61 6.00
C PHE A 90 29.42 20.15 7.05
N ASP A 91 29.50 21.44 7.35
CA ASP A 91 28.53 22.15 8.19
C ASP A 91 27.33 22.58 7.33
N VAL A 92 26.41 21.65 7.06
CA VAL A 92 25.29 21.81 6.14
C VAL A 92 23.94 21.80 6.86
N THR A 93 22.91 22.33 6.22
CA THR A 93 21.52 22.21 6.70
C THR A 93 20.85 20.95 6.20
N ASP A 94 21.19 20.49 4.99
CA ASP A 94 20.52 19.38 4.32
C ASP A 94 21.53 18.38 3.73
N MET A 95 21.35 17.10 4.09
CA MET A 95 22.05 15.98 3.46
C MET A 95 21.03 14.97 2.92
N GLU A 96 21.08 14.73 1.61
CA GLU A 96 20.13 13.88 0.90
C GLU A 96 20.87 12.89 -0.01
N PHE A 97 20.86 11.61 0.38
CA PHE A 97 21.50 10.48 -0.30
C PHE A 97 20.52 9.37 -0.71
N SER A 98 19.22 9.63 -0.64
CA SER A 98 18.16 8.66 -0.92
C SER A 98 18.25 8.09 -2.34
N THR A 99 17.58 6.97 -2.60
CA THR A 99 17.44 6.46 -3.98
C THR A 99 18.79 6.08 -4.61
N ASN A 100 19.66 5.41 -3.86
CA ASN A 100 20.96 4.96 -4.36
C ASN A 100 21.18 3.50 -3.97
N HIS A 101 22.36 2.96 -4.29
CA HIS A 101 22.79 1.60 -3.92
C HIS A 101 23.90 1.66 -2.87
N LEU A 102 23.80 2.63 -1.96
CA LEU A 102 24.75 2.81 -0.88
C LEU A 102 24.49 1.77 0.21
N HIS A 103 25.55 1.24 0.80
CA HIS A 103 25.48 0.20 1.81
C HIS A 103 26.49 0.41 2.95
N GLY A 104 26.28 -0.33 4.04
CA GLY A 104 27.13 -0.29 5.23
C GLY A 104 26.66 0.74 6.25
N GLU A 105 27.55 1.20 7.12
CA GLU A 105 27.21 2.16 8.18
C GLU A 105 27.16 3.60 7.66
N PHE A 106 26.24 4.40 8.17
CA PHE A 106 26.20 5.83 7.87
C PHE A 106 27.29 6.55 8.70
N PRO A 107 28.21 7.31 8.08
CA PRO A 107 29.34 7.93 8.78
C PRO A 107 28.91 9.09 9.68
N ARG A 108 29.80 9.53 10.59
CA ARG A 108 29.58 10.74 11.39
C ARG A 108 29.29 11.96 10.53
N VAL A 109 28.36 12.78 10.99
CA VAL A 109 27.95 14.05 10.34
C VAL A 109 28.21 15.25 11.25
N ASN A 110 28.25 16.45 10.68
CA ASN A 110 28.31 17.65 11.48
C ASN A 110 26.91 18.01 11.97
N CYS A 111 26.72 18.00 13.28
CA CYS A 111 25.44 18.22 13.92
C CYS A 111 25.14 19.70 14.24
N SER A 112 26.01 20.63 13.84
CA SER A 112 25.93 22.05 14.23
C SER A 112 24.71 22.77 13.64
N ARG A 113 24.33 22.45 12.39
CA ARG A 113 23.23 23.10 11.66
C ARG A 113 22.33 22.14 10.88
N LEU A 114 22.59 20.83 10.97
CA LEU A 114 21.85 19.82 10.21
C LEU A 114 20.38 19.81 10.62
N ASP A 115 19.50 20.14 9.68
CA ASP A 115 18.04 20.23 9.84
C ASP A 115 17.32 19.05 9.19
N THR A 116 17.85 18.56 8.06
CA THR A 116 17.32 17.40 7.34
C THR A 116 18.44 16.38 7.06
N LEU A 117 18.12 15.10 7.29
CA LEU A 117 18.97 13.98 6.92
C LEU A 117 18.12 12.88 6.29
N TYR A 118 18.29 12.72 4.98
CA TYR A 118 17.53 11.79 4.17
C TYR A 118 18.48 10.81 3.48
N TYR A 119 18.26 9.51 3.67
CA TYR A 119 19.03 8.46 2.99
C TYR A 119 18.21 7.18 2.79
N LYS A 120 16.91 7.35 2.63
CA LYS A 120 15.95 6.26 2.40
C LYS A 120 16.17 5.54 1.08
N PHE A 121 15.68 4.31 0.96
CA PHE A 121 15.84 3.47 -0.24
C PHE A 121 17.30 3.30 -0.63
N ASN A 122 18.06 2.73 0.30
CA ASN A 122 19.44 2.32 0.15
C ASN A 122 19.60 0.97 0.90
N ASN A 123 20.82 0.55 1.17
CA ASN A 123 21.17 -0.65 1.92
C ASN A 123 22.01 -0.33 3.17
N PHE A 124 21.74 0.83 3.80
CA PHE A 124 22.44 1.21 5.04
C PHE A 124 22.03 0.33 6.22
N THR A 125 22.96 0.11 7.14
CA THR A 125 22.76 -0.77 8.31
C THR A 125 22.61 -0.01 9.63
N SER A 126 22.87 1.30 9.68
CA SER A 126 22.85 2.10 10.91
C SER A 126 22.56 3.59 10.69
N LEU A 127 22.18 4.28 11.78
CA LEU A 127 22.20 5.75 11.89
C LEU A 127 23.63 6.28 12.06
N PRO A 128 23.89 7.57 11.81
CA PRO A 128 25.13 8.21 12.27
C PRO A 128 25.29 8.00 13.78
N GLU A 129 26.46 7.55 14.23
CA GLU A 129 26.69 7.28 15.66
C GLU A 129 26.52 8.52 16.56
N ASN A 130 26.68 9.72 16.00
CA ASN A 130 26.53 11.00 16.67
C ASN A 130 25.18 11.67 16.40
N ILE A 131 24.17 10.94 15.90
CA ILE A 131 22.85 11.51 15.58
C ILE A 131 22.19 12.22 16.77
N CYS A 132 22.49 11.79 18.00
CA CYS A 132 21.99 12.44 19.22
C CYS A 132 22.57 13.83 19.48
N ASP A 133 23.70 14.17 18.86
CA ASP A 133 24.31 15.50 18.98
C ASP A 133 23.65 16.51 18.02
N CYS A 134 22.82 16.04 17.08
CA CYS A 134 22.18 16.83 16.02
C CYS A 134 20.96 17.56 16.55
N HIS A 135 21.21 18.64 17.30
CA HIS A 135 20.15 19.33 18.02
C HIS A 135 19.21 20.17 17.16
N SER A 136 19.57 20.43 15.91
CA SER A 136 18.75 21.15 14.93
C SER A 136 17.95 20.22 14.02
N LEU A 137 18.16 18.90 14.09
CA LEU A 137 17.61 17.95 13.13
C LEU A 137 16.10 17.79 13.32
N GLN A 138 15.32 18.31 12.37
CA GLN A 138 13.86 18.27 12.39
C GLN A 138 13.30 17.07 11.62
N TYR A 139 13.97 16.65 10.54
CA TYR A 139 13.46 15.62 9.65
C TYR A 139 14.51 14.53 9.41
N LEU A 140 14.16 13.30 9.80
CA LEU A 140 15.00 12.13 9.60
C LEU A 140 14.21 11.06 8.83
N HIS A 141 14.63 10.79 7.59
CA HIS A 141 14.01 9.82 6.68
C HIS A 141 15.01 8.74 6.28
N VAL A 142 14.76 7.54 6.78
CA VAL A 142 15.67 6.39 6.69
C VAL A 142 14.93 5.12 6.26
N GLU A 143 13.75 5.27 5.67
CA GLU A 143 12.88 4.18 5.25
C GLU A 143 13.57 3.26 4.24
N TYR A 144 13.15 1.99 4.20
CA TYR A 144 13.60 1.04 3.19
C TYR A 144 15.13 0.92 3.10
N ASN A 145 15.76 0.70 4.25
CA ASN A 145 17.17 0.32 4.36
C ASN A 145 17.28 -1.07 5.01
N ASP A 146 18.50 -1.55 5.20
CA ASP A 146 18.80 -2.79 5.91
C ASP A 146 19.22 -2.51 7.35
N MET A 147 18.67 -1.46 7.97
CA MET A 147 19.11 -1.01 9.29
C MET A 147 18.83 -2.09 10.32
N THR A 148 19.84 -2.44 11.11
CA THR A 148 19.76 -3.48 12.15
C THR A 148 20.27 -2.92 13.47
N GLY A 149 19.81 -3.49 14.58
CA GLY A 149 20.28 -3.10 15.92
C GLY A 149 19.28 -2.28 16.73
N HIS A 150 19.73 -1.79 17.89
CA HIS A 150 18.99 -0.88 18.77
C HIS A 150 18.87 0.51 18.10
N VAL A 151 18.02 0.65 17.08
CA VAL A 151 18.03 1.83 16.19
C VAL A 151 17.36 3.06 16.77
N PHE A 152 16.85 2.99 17.98
CA PHE A 152 16.50 4.19 18.68
C PHE A 152 17.53 4.41 19.80
N PRO A 153 18.63 5.15 19.53
CA PRO A 153 19.36 5.79 20.60
C PRO A 153 18.36 6.47 21.53
N SER A 154 18.60 6.41 22.84
CA SER A 154 17.64 6.94 23.83
C SER A 154 17.23 8.39 23.53
N CYS A 155 18.06 9.19 22.86
CA CYS A 155 17.71 10.55 22.43
C CYS A 155 16.54 10.66 21.44
N LEU A 156 16.28 9.62 20.64
CA LEU A 156 15.12 9.53 19.73
C LEU A 156 13.83 9.08 20.46
N LEU A 157 13.94 8.70 21.74
CA LEU A 157 12.87 8.06 22.54
C LEU A 157 12.61 8.73 23.89
N GLU A 158 13.55 9.53 24.38
CA GLU A 158 13.48 10.18 25.67
C GLU A 158 13.50 11.69 25.46
N LYS A 159 12.29 12.25 25.36
CA LYS A 159 11.98 13.65 25.66
C LYS A 159 13.02 14.67 25.17
N SER A 160 13.35 14.65 23.88
CA SER A 160 14.03 15.75 23.22
C SER A 160 12.98 16.49 22.39
N LYS A 161 12.79 17.80 22.62
CA LYS A 161 11.93 18.65 21.75
C LYS A 161 12.58 18.90 20.38
N GLN A 162 13.30 17.90 19.87
CA GLN A 162 14.40 18.06 18.93
C GLN A 162 13.98 17.67 17.52
N PHE A 163 13.16 16.61 17.39
CA PHE A 163 12.75 16.07 16.10
C PHE A 163 11.29 16.40 15.78
N GLY A 164 11.02 16.91 14.58
CA GLY A 164 9.67 17.12 14.07
C GLY A 164 9.06 15.82 13.52
N ILE A 165 9.81 15.13 12.66
CA ILE A 165 9.35 13.95 11.92
C ILE A 165 10.45 12.88 11.90
N LEU A 166 10.10 11.68 12.36
CA LEU A 166 10.92 10.47 12.23
C LEU A 166 10.21 9.46 11.34
N TYR A 167 10.86 9.10 10.25
CA TYR A 167 10.37 8.14 9.27
C TYR A 167 11.40 7.03 9.07
N ALA A 168 11.12 5.83 9.58
CA ALA A 168 12.05 4.70 9.57
C ALA A 168 11.39 3.37 9.15
N VAL A 169 10.34 3.43 8.32
CA VAL A 169 9.54 2.28 7.89
C VAL A 169 10.36 1.26 7.12
N ASN A 170 10.00 -0.02 7.25
CA ASN A 170 10.57 -1.14 6.47
C ASN A 170 12.09 -1.27 6.58
N ASN A 171 12.55 -1.39 7.81
CA ASN A 171 13.92 -1.73 8.18
C ASN A 171 13.91 -3.00 9.06
N ASN A 172 15.03 -3.35 9.68
CA ASN A 172 15.13 -4.46 10.63
C ASN A 172 15.32 -3.94 12.07
N LEU A 173 14.61 -2.87 12.42
CA LEU A 173 14.78 -2.20 13.72
C LEU A 173 14.08 -2.98 14.83
N TYR A 174 14.67 -3.00 16.02
CA TYR A 174 14.00 -3.52 17.21
C TYR A 174 14.13 -2.55 18.40
N LEU A 175 13.25 -2.70 19.37
CA LEU A 175 13.24 -1.96 20.63
C LEU A 175 13.47 -2.93 21.79
N ASP A 176 14.12 -2.46 22.85
CA ASP A 176 14.23 -3.18 24.11
C ASP A 176 12.88 -3.18 24.83
N ASN A 177 12.29 -4.37 25.01
CA ASN A 177 10.94 -4.52 25.58
C ASN A 177 10.79 -3.99 27.02
N GLU A 178 11.90 -3.86 27.76
CA GLU A 178 11.91 -3.38 29.16
C GLU A 178 12.05 -1.86 29.30
N ALA A 179 12.36 -1.15 28.22
CA ALA A 179 12.46 0.30 28.23
C ALA A 179 11.11 0.96 27.93
N LYS A 180 10.95 2.17 28.46
CA LYS A 180 9.76 3.00 28.23
C LYS A 180 10.11 4.09 27.24
N TYR A 181 9.33 4.17 26.16
CA TYR A 181 9.60 5.02 25.02
C TYR A 181 8.56 6.12 24.92
N SER A 182 8.97 7.38 24.86
CA SER A 182 8.09 8.49 24.47
C SER A 182 8.44 8.86 23.03
N PRO A 183 7.48 8.83 22.09
CA PRO A 183 7.75 9.36 20.75
C PRO A 183 8.23 10.82 20.89
N ALA A 184 9.51 11.07 20.59
CA ALA A 184 10.10 12.40 20.68
C ALA A 184 9.60 13.33 19.57
N SER A 185 8.94 12.76 18.55
CA SER A 185 8.48 13.45 17.34
C SER A 185 6.97 13.68 17.29
N THR A 186 6.59 14.71 16.54
CA THR A 186 5.21 14.98 16.15
C THR A 186 4.67 13.86 15.26
N ASN A 187 5.50 13.33 14.36
CA ASN A 187 5.16 12.17 13.54
C ASN A 187 6.19 11.06 13.80
N PHE A 188 5.72 9.94 14.36
CA PHE A 188 6.53 8.76 14.65
C PHE A 188 6.05 7.61 13.78
N ILE A 189 6.78 7.38 12.69
CA ILE A 189 6.35 6.49 11.61
C ILE A 189 7.42 5.41 11.40
N VAL A 190 7.18 4.23 11.98
CA VAL A 190 8.18 3.17 12.12
C VAL A 190 7.62 1.78 11.82
N GLY A 191 6.51 1.72 11.07
CA GLY A 191 5.89 0.47 10.64
C GLY A 191 6.82 -0.45 9.85
N GLY A 192 6.49 -1.74 9.79
CA GLY A 192 7.24 -2.76 9.04
C GLY A 192 8.62 -3.11 9.61
N ASN A 193 8.86 -2.79 10.89
CA ASN A 193 10.07 -3.14 11.63
C ASN A 193 9.87 -4.36 12.55
N ASP A 194 10.89 -4.74 13.32
CA ASP A 194 10.83 -5.85 14.28
C ASP A 194 10.80 -5.35 15.74
N LEU A 195 9.85 -4.46 16.06
CA LEU A 195 9.86 -3.76 17.36
C LEU A 195 9.43 -4.63 18.55
N HIS A 196 8.59 -5.65 18.34
CA HIS A 196 8.07 -6.55 19.39
C HIS A 196 7.47 -5.87 20.62
N LEU A 197 6.93 -4.65 20.48
CA LEU A 197 6.42 -3.88 21.63
C LEU A 197 5.35 -4.66 22.39
N ASP A 198 5.39 -4.62 23.72
CA ASP A 198 4.36 -5.19 24.58
C ASP A 198 3.60 -4.08 25.33
N PHE A 199 2.35 -3.85 24.92
CA PHE A 199 1.52 -2.83 25.57
C PHE A 199 1.11 -3.21 26.99
N SER A 200 1.19 -4.49 27.37
CA SER A 200 0.91 -4.93 28.74
C SER A 200 1.96 -4.43 29.76
N THR A 201 3.18 -4.13 29.31
CA THR A 201 4.26 -3.58 30.13
C THR A 201 4.37 -2.05 30.07
N ALA A 202 3.45 -1.39 29.35
CA ALA A 202 3.45 0.06 29.10
C ALA A 202 4.77 0.57 28.47
N SER A 203 5.28 -0.15 27.46
CA SER A 203 6.52 0.19 26.76
C SER A 203 6.44 1.53 26.01
N LEU A 204 5.25 2.05 25.73
CA LEU A 204 5.05 3.39 25.18
C LEU A 204 4.45 4.37 26.22
N ILE A 205 5.19 5.45 26.48
CA ILE A 205 4.85 6.58 27.34
C ILE A 205 3.97 7.55 26.55
N ALA A 206 3.07 8.24 27.26
CA ALA A 206 2.26 9.32 26.75
C ALA A 206 3.10 10.39 25.99
N SER A 207 2.53 10.91 24.92
CA SER A 207 3.04 12.07 24.18
C SER A 207 1.88 13.01 23.87
N SER A 208 1.99 14.26 24.34
CA SER A 208 0.97 15.28 24.10
C SER A 208 1.01 15.85 22.69
N ASP A 209 2.13 15.68 21.98
CA ASP A 209 2.44 16.45 20.77
C ASP A 209 2.42 15.57 19.51
N THR A 210 2.40 14.24 19.67
CA THR A 210 2.35 13.30 18.54
C THR A 210 1.00 13.38 17.83
N THR A 211 1.05 13.79 16.55
CA THR A 211 -0.10 13.86 15.65
C THR A 211 -0.26 12.63 14.77
N MET A 212 0.83 11.90 14.51
CA MET A 212 0.80 10.64 13.76
C MET A 212 1.63 9.59 14.48
N LEU A 213 1.02 8.44 14.74
CA LEU A 213 1.68 7.25 15.26
C LEU A 213 1.41 6.07 14.35
N ASP A 214 2.47 5.58 13.69
CA ASP A 214 2.43 4.36 12.89
C ASP A 214 3.44 3.36 13.43
N ILE A 215 2.91 2.28 14.00
CA ILE A 215 3.66 1.09 14.42
C ILE A 215 3.08 -0.18 13.78
N SER A 216 2.54 -0.04 12.56
CA SER A 216 1.96 -1.14 11.79
C SER A 216 3.01 -2.22 11.49
N ALA A 217 2.60 -3.49 11.46
CA ALA A 217 3.48 -4.60 11.09
C ALA A 217 4.78 -4.71 11.90
N THR A 218 4.76 -4.32 13.18
CA THR A 218 5.97 -4.28 14.04
C THR A 218 6.16 -5.53 14.91
N LYS A 219 5.35 -6.58 14.69
CA LYS A 219 5.23 -7.79 15.54
C LYS A 219 4.92 -7.46 17.01
N SER A 220 4.29 -6.32 17.24
CA SER A 220 3.91 -5.85 18.56
C SER A 220 2.66 -6.58 19.07
N LYS A 221 2.47 -6.61 20.39
CA LYS A 221 1.38 -7.31 21.06
C LYS A 221 0.93 -6.59 22.33
N GLY A 222 -0.06 -7.17 23.00
CA GLY A 222 -0.54 -6.70 24.31
C GLY A 222 -2.00 -6.25 24.27
N HIS A 223 -2.57 -6.04 25.44
CA HIS A 223 -3.95 -5.57 25.58
C HIS A 223 -4.02 -4.05 25.54
N ILE A 224 -4.90 -3.51 24.70
CA ILE A 224 -5.11 -2.07 24.54
C ILE A 224 -6.43 -1.66 25.16
N GLU A 225 -6.33 -0.81 26.17
CA GLU A 225 -7.43 -0.03 26.71
C GLU A 225 -7.56 1.27 25.91
N PHE A 226 -8.50 1.32 24.96
CA PHE A 226 -8.68 2.44 24.04
C PHE A 226 -8.88 3.82 24.73
N PRO A 227 -9.65 3.94 25.83
CA PRO A 227 -9.74 5.21 26.55
C PRO A 227 -8.38 5.70 27.09
N GLU A 228 -7.53 4.78 27.57
CA GLU A 228 -6.19 5.11 28.05
C GLU A 228 -5.25 5.45 26.89
N LEU A 229 -5.35 4.73 25.77
CA LEU A 229 -4.59 4.99 24.56
C LEU A 229 -4.80 6.42 24.05
N PHE A 230 -6.05 6.84 23.88
CA PHE A 230 -6.37 8.20 23.44
C PHE A 230 -6.02 9.26 24.49
N SER A 231 -6.02 8.90 25.78
CA SER A 231 -5.54 9.79 26.84
C SER A 231 -4.02 9.96 26.83
N LYS A 232 -3.28 8.93 26.42
CA LYS A 232 -1.82 8.97 26.23
C LYS A 232 -1.41 9.80 25.01
N TYR A 233 -2.25 9.83 23.96
CA TYR A 233 -1.98 10.53 22.70
C TYR A 233 -3.12 11.50 22.32
N PRO A 234 -3.31 12.59 23.08
CA PRO A 234 -4.45 13.49 22.90
C PRO A 234 -4.41 14.32 21.60
N ALA A 235 -3.23 14.53 21.01
CA ALA A 235 -3.07 15.28 19.76
C ALA A 235 -3.17 14.43 18.49
N VAL A 236 -3.32 13.11 18.63
CA VAL A 236 -3.19 12.20 17.49
C VAL A 236 -4.34 12.35 16.51
N LYS A 237 -3.99 12.47 15.23
CA LYS A 237 -4.88 12.53 14.08
C LYS A 237 -4.89 11.20 13.36
N GLU A 238 -3.75 10.52 13.30
CA GLU A 238 -3.59 9.26 12.58
C GLU A 238 -2.93 8.22 13.49
N PHE A 239 -3.65 7.12 13.68
CA PHE A 239 -3.24 6.02 14.54
C PHE A 239 -3.28 4.72 13.74
N ASN A 240 -2.10 4.20 13.41
CA ASN A 240 -1.96 2.98 12.61
C ASN A 240 -1.28 1.88 13.45
N LEU A 241 -2.07 0.88 13.83
CA LEU A 241 -1.65 -0.31 14.58
C LEU A 241 -1.79 -1.60 13.76
N GLN A 242 -2.08 -1.48 12.48
CA GLN A 242 -2.41 -2.60 11.60
C GLN A 242 -1.34 -3.70 11.63
N GLY A 243 -1.73 -4.95 11.49
CA GLY A 243 -0.79 -6.05 11.29
C GLY A 243 0.05 -6.36 12.54
N ASN A 244 -0.58 -6.43 13.71
CA ASN A 244 0.09 -6.77 14.95
C ASN A 244 -0.68 -7.88 15.68
N ALA A 245 -0.28 -8.21 16.90
CA ALA A 245 -0.97 -9.15 17.77
C ALA A 245 -1.64 -8.43 18.95
N PHE A 246 -2.15 -7.21 18.72
CA PHE A 246 -2.86 -6.47 19.76
C PHE A 246 -4.22 -7.09 20.06
N THR A 247 -4.62 -7.03 21.31
CA THR A 247 -5.95 -7.42 21.81
C THR A 247 -6.59 -6.21 22.49
N GLY A 248 -7.87 -6.29 22.81
CA GLY A 248 -8.62 -5.16 23.36
C GLY A 248 -9.98 -5.03 22.71
N ASN A 249 -10.82 -4.16 23.29
CA ASN A 249 -12.14 -3.85 22.76
C ASN A 249 -12.14 -2.43 22.13
N PRO A 250 -12.09 -2.31 20.79
CA PRO A 250 -12.09 -1.02 20.11
C PRO A 250 -13.43 -0.27 20.21
N PHE A 251 -14.53 -0.97 20.55
CA PHE A 251 -15.90 -0.43 20.61
C PHE A 251 -16.39 -0.21 22.04
N THR A 252 -15.49 0.08 22.98
CA THR A 252 -15.89 0.49 24.34
C THR A 252 -16.72 1.76 24.28
N THR A 253 -17.77 1.89 25.11
CA THR A 253 -18.65 3.07 25.12
C THR A 253 -18.67 3.79 26.48
N GLU A 254 -18.24 3.12 27.55
CA GLU A 254 -18.15 3.68 28.89
C GLU A 254 -16.80 4.42 29.06
N THR A 255 -16.82 5.65 29.59
CA THR A 255 -15.62 6.44 29.96
C THR A 255 -14.65 6.85 28.84
N LEU A 256 -15.05 6.81 27.56
CA LEU A 256 -14.22 7.39 26.50
C LEU A 256 -14.14 8.92 26.63
N LYS A 257 -12.92 9.46 26.65
CA LYS A 257 -12.62 10.82 26.18
C LYS A 257 -12.33 10.70 24.69
N PRO A 258 -13.28 10.99 23.80
CA PRO A 258 -13.07 10.77 22.38
C PRO A 258 -11.95 11.68 21.90
N ASN A 259 -11.03 11.14 21.11
CA ASN A 259 -10.04 11.99 20.48
C ASN A 259 -10.74 12.80 19.36
N HIS A 260 -10.95 14.10 19.62
CA HIS A 260 -11.64 15.01 18.70
C HIS A 260 -10.78 15.48 17.50
N LEU A 261 -9.54 15.01 17.42
CA LEU A 261 -8.60 15.28 16.33
C LEU A 261 -8.41 14.07 15.42
N LEU A 262 -8.85 12.88 15.85
CA LEU A 262 -8.71 11.64 15.12
C LEU A 262 -9.39 11.70 13.74
N GLN A 263 -8.62 11.33 12.73
CA GLN A 263 -8.99 11.29 11.31
C GLN A 263 -8.85 9.87 10.77
N VAL A 264 -7.74 9.19 11.11
CA VAL A 264 -7.46 7.83 10.67
C VAL A 264 -7.23 6.93 11.87
N LEU A 265 -7.99 5.84 11.95
CA LEU A 265 -7.75 4.75 12.90
C LEU A 265 -7.71 3.44 12.11
N ASP A 266 -6.53 2.83 12.07
CA ASP A 266 -6.30 1.57 11.40
C ASP A 266 -5.87 0.50 12.41
N LEU A 267 -6.75 -0.49 12.59
CA LEU A 267 -6.62 -1.61 13.51
C LEU A 267 -6.68 -2.96 12.78
N ASP A 268 -6.59 -2.95 11.45
CA ASP A 268 -6.75 -4.15 10.63
C ASP A 268 -5.74 -5.24 11.04
N ASN A 269 -6.07 -6.52 10.81
CA ASN A 269 -5.17 -7.65 11.01
C ASN A 269 -4.55 -7.69 12.41
N ASN A 270 -5.40 -7.80 13.43
CA ASN A 270 -5.01 -7.88 14.83
C ASN A 270 -5.86 -8.96 15.53
N SER A 271 -5.76 -9.02 16.85
CA SER A 271 -6.57 -9.90 17.70
C SER A 271 -7.57 -9.11 18.56
N PHE A 272 -8.02 -7.94 18.09
CA PHE A 272 -9.06 -7.17 18.80
C PHE A 272 -10.36 -7.96 18.84
N ALA A 273 -11.05 -7.92 19.98
CA ALA A 273 -12.27 -8.67 20.20
C ALA A 273 -13.35 -7.76 20.76
N SER A 274 -14.54 -7.87 20.21
CA SER A 274 -15.72 -7.15 20.69
C SER A 274 -16.98 -7.86 20.24
N VAL A 275 -18.08 -7.61 20.95
CA VAL A 275 -19.42 -8.03 20.52
C VAL A 275 -20.16 -6.76 20.15
N ILE A 276 -20.37 -6.53 18.84
CA ILE A 276 -21.06 -5.33 18.39
C ILE A 276 -22.54 -5.61 18.11
N THR A 277 -23.36 -4.62 18.45
CA THR A 277 -24.75 -4.53 18.00
C THR A 277 -24.92 -3.23 17.22
N SER A 278 -26.03 -3.10 16.49
CA SER A 278 -26.33 -1.83 15.83
C SER A 278 -26.40 -0.64 16.79
N ASN A 279 -26.87 -0.88 18.03
CA ASN A 279 -26.90 0.18 19.04
C ASN A 279 -25.50 0.53 19.55
N THR A 280 -24.66 -0.48 19.83
CA THR A 280 -23.29 -0.27 20.34
C THR A 280 -22.47 0.55 19.35
N LEU A 281 -22.54 0.19 18.07
CA LEU A 281 -21.73 0.82 17.02
C LEU A 281 -22.24 2.26 16.70
N LEU A 282 -23.55 2.52 16.77
CA LEU A 282 -24.09 3.89 16.71
C LEU A 282 -23.67 4.73 17.91
N GLN A 283 -23.76 4.17 19.13
CA GLN A 283 -23.34 4.84 20.35
C GLN A 283 -21.86 5.19 20.33
N TYR A 284 -21.01 4.32 19.79
CA TYR A 284 -19.59 4.56 19.60
C TYR A 284 -19.35 5.76 18.68
N PHE A 285 -19.86 5.73 17.45
CA PHE A 285 -19.62 6.81 16.48
C PHE A 285 -20.28 8.14 16.83
N ASN A 286 -21.30 8.15 17.69
CA ASN A 286 -21.86 9.39 18.21
C ASN A 286 -20.85 10.24 18.99
N GLN A 287 -19.80 9.61 19.53
CA GLN A 287 -18.79 10.24 20.37
C GLN A 287 -17.64 10.85 19.55
N TYR A 288 -17.46 10.45 18.29
CA TYR A 288 -16.36 10.92 17.44
C TYR A 288 -16.78 12.14 16.60
N PRO A 289 -15.83 13.05 16.28
CA PRO A 289 -16.09 14.22 15.46
C PRO A 289 -16.30 13.86 13.99
N ALA A 290 -16.97 14.74 13.23
CA ALA A 290 -17.14 14.63 11.78
C ALA A 290 -15.82 14.66 10.97
N LYS A 291 -14.66 14.77 11.61
CA LYS A 291 -13.33 14.81 10.97
C LYS A 291 -12.78 13.43 10.61
N MET A 292 -13.39 12.35 11.10
CA MET A 292 -12.95 10.99 10.78
C MET A 292 -13.05 10.72 9.28
N ILE A 293 -11.96 10.23 8.69
CA ILE A 293 -11.80 9.93 7.26
C ILE A 293 -11.76 8.42 7.03
N SER A 294 -11.08 7.69 7.92
CA SER A 294 -10.89 6.25 7.79
C SER A 294 -11.00 5.55 9.14
N PHE A 295 -11.86 4.54 9.20
CA PHE A 295 -11.98 3.62 10.33
C PHE A 295 -11.90 2.19 9.81
N ARG A 296 -10.89 1.45 10.25
CA ARG A 296 -10.60 0.09 9.79
C ARG A 296 -10.33 -0.84 10.97
N VAL A 297 -11.02 -1.97 11.02
CA VAL A 297 -10.85 -3.04 12.03
C VAL A 297 -11.17 -4.42 11.42
N SER A 298 -10.87 -4.58 10.14
CA SER A 298 -11.01 -5.84 9.42
C SER A 298 -10.04 -6.90 9.93
N ASN A 299 -10.37 -8.18 9.71
CA ASN A 299 -9.56 -9.34 10.10
C ASN A 299 -9.15 -9.30 11.60
N ASN A 300 -10.16 -9.29 12.45
CA ASN A 300 -10.06 -9.30 13.91
C ASN A 300 -11.07 -10.32 14.47
N HIS A 301 -11.31 -10.31 15.79
CA HIS A 301 -12.29 -11.16 16.47
C HIS A 301 -13.57 -10.38 16.84
N ILE A 302 -14.05 -9.51 15.95
CA ILE A 302 -15.31 -8.80 16.17
C ILE A 302 -16.50 -9.73 15.85
N THR A 303 -17.36 -9.96 16.84
CA THR A 303 -18.54 -10.82 16.75
C THR A 303 -19.83 -10.00 16.90
N GLY A 304 -20.99 -10.66 16.86
CA GLY A 304 -22.29 -10.01 16.94
C GLY A 304 -22.95 -9.76 15.58
N LEU A 305 -23.86 -8.78 15.52
CA LEU A 305 -24.61 -8.50 14.30
C LEU A 305 -23.86 -7.51 13.41
N PRO A 306 -23.71 -7.79 12.10
CA PRO A 306 -23.13 -6.81 11.18
C PRO A 306 -24.03 -5.56 11.09
N PRO A 307 -23.46 -4.38 10.75
CA PRO A 307 -24.23 -3.15 10.60
C PRO A 307 -25.24 -3.28 9.44
N THR A 308 -26.47 -2.84 9.68
CA THR A 308 -27.52 -2.79 8.65
C THR A 308 -27.31 -1.59 7.71
N THR A 309 -27.89 -1.64 6.50
CA THR A 309 -27.83 -0.51 5.54
C THR A 309 -28.30 0.80 6.15
N LYS A 310 -29.43 0.79 6.86
CA LYS A 310 -29.99 1.96 7.56
C LYS A 310 -29.02 2.52 8.62
N MET A 311 -28.26 1.63 9.25
CA MET A 311 -27.26 2.03 10.22
C MET A 311 -26.05 2.67 9.53
N LEU A 312 -25.56 2.09 8.44
CA LEU A 312 -24.48 2.67 7.64
C LEU A 312 -24.86 4.06 7.12
N GLU A 313 -26.10 4.26 6.67
CA GLU A 313 -26.62 5.59 6.33
C GLU A 313 -26.57 6.56 7.51
N THR A 314 -26.95 6.10 8.71
CA THR A 314 -26.90 6.91 9.93
C THR A 314 -25.46 7.29 10.30
N ILE A 315 -24.52 6.35 10.20
CA ILE A 315 -23.08 6.60 10.42
C ILE A 315 -22.56 7.60 9.38
N ARG A 316 -22.91 7.42 8.09
CA ARG A 316 -22.51 8.32 7.00
C ARG A 316 -22.99 9.75 7.21
N ILE A 317 -24.22 9.95 7.70
CA ILE A 317 -24.74 11.27 8.05
C ILE A 317 -23.95 11.89 9.22
N ARG A 318 -23.57 11.06 10.21
CA ARG A 318 -22.88 11.51 11.41
C ARG A 318 -21.40 11.85 11.16
N LEU A 319 -20.75 11.06 10.30
CA LEU A 319 -19.36 11.19 9.88
C LEU A 319 -19.33 11.47 8.37
N PRO A 320 -19.71 12.69 7.93
CA PRO A 320 -19.85 13.00 6.50
C PRO A 320 -18.53 12.92 5.73
N ASN A 321 -17.39 13.00 6.42
CA ASN A 321 -16.07 12.85 5.83
C ASN A 321 -15.55 11.40 5.87
N LEU A 322 -16.30 10.45 6.45
CA LEU A 322 -15.88 9.05 6.51
C LEU A 322 -15.91 8.47 5.11
N GLN A 323 -14.72 8.20 4.59
CA GLN A 323 -14.53 7.63 3.27
C GLN A 323 -14.33 6.12 3.40
N VAL A 324 -13.45 5.67 4.31
CA VAL A 324 -13.25 4.24 4.57
C VAL A 324 -13.98 3.83 5.84
N PHE A 325 -14.81 2.80 5.71
CA PHE A 325 -15.35 2.04 6.85
C PHE A 325 -15.18 0.54 6.59
N ASP A 326 -14.22 -0.10 7.26
CA ASP A 326 -13.91 -1.51 7.03
C ASP A 326 -14.07 -2.33 8.31
N LEU A 327 -15.03 -3.26 8.29
CA LEU A 327 -15.25 -4.27 9.31
C LEU A 327 -15.06 -5.70 8.76
N GLY A 328 -14.52 -5.85 7.54
CA GLY A 328 -14.47 -7.12 6.81
C GLY A 328 -13.72 -8.23 7.55
N SER A 329 -13.93 -9.48 7.13
CA SER A 329 -13.18 -10.64 7.65
C SER A 329 -13.22 -10.82 9.17
N ASN A 330 -14.30 -10.39 9.81
CA ASN A 330 -14.58 -10.61 11.23
C ASN A 330 -15.63 -11.73 11.41
N PRO A 331 -15.57 -12.51 12.51
CA PRO A 331 -16.50 -13.61 12.79
C PRO A 331 -17.88 -13.12 13.27
N PHE A 332 -18.58 -12.36 12.43
CA PHE A 332 -19.97 -11.96 12.70
C PHE A 332 -20.88 -13.19 12.83
N LEU A 333 -21.94 -13.07 13.64
CA LEU A 333 -22.92 -14.13 13.93
C LEU A 333 -22.37 -15.31 14.76
N CYS A 334 -21.12 -15.26 15.22
CA CYS A 334 -20.55 -16.19 16.19
C CYS A 334 -20.79 -15.70 17.65
N PRO A 335 -20.92 -16.59 18.65
CA PRO A 335 -21.06 -16.20 20.05
C PRO A 335 -19.74 -15.66 20.64
N SER A 336 -19.84 -14.96 21.76
CA SER A 336 -18.73 -14.21 22.39
C SER A 336 -17.60 -15.09 22.95
N ASP A 337 -17.83 -16.39 23.11
CA ASP A 337 -16.90 -17.40 23.63
C ASP A 337 -16.18 -18.20 22.52
N TYR A 338 -16.31 -17.77 21.26
CA TYR A 338 -15.65 -18.39 20.11
C TYR A 338 -14.13 -18.22 20.18
N SER A 339 -13.40 -19.28 20.56
CA SER A 339 -11.94 -19.32 20.51
C SER A 339 -11.46 -19.86 19.16
N VAL A 340 -10.72 -19.06 18.42
CA VAL A 340 -10.09 -19.45 17.15
C VAL A 340 -8.95 -20.42 17.45
N SER A 341 -9.22 -21.73 17.36
CA SER A 341 -8.13 -22.70 17.17
C SER A 341 -7.83 -22.79 15.67
N GLU A 342 -6.56 -22.96 15.28
CA GLU A 342 -6.07 -23.01 13.89
C GLU A 342 -6.70 -24.10 13.00
N SER A 343 -7.67 -24.86 13.52
CA SER A 343 -8.43 -25.89 12.79
C SER A 343 -9.95 -25.65 12.75
N SER A 344 -10.43 -24.46 13.12
CA SER A 344 -11.86 -24.17 13.26
C SER A 344 -12.41 -23.44 12.03
N ILE A 345 -12.81 -24.21 11.00
CA ILE A 345 -13.73 -23.73 9.97
C ILE A 345 -15.08 -23.53 10.67
N GLY A 346 -15.53 -22.30 10.90
CA GLY A 346 -16.85 -22.14 11.51
C GLY A 346 -17.35 -20.72 11.67
N CYS A 347 -18.26 -20.31 10.78
CA CYS A 347 -19.58 -19.82 11.16
C CYS A 347 -20.56 -19.97 9.96
N THR A 348 -21.47 -20.95 10.09
CA THR A 348 -22.61 -21.35 9.21
C THR A 348 -22.28 -22.14 7.93
N HIS A 349 -22.71 -23.41 7.85
CA HIS A 349 -22.78 -24.21 6.62
C HIS A 349 -24.25 -24.44 6.22
N ILE A 350 -24.67 -24.01 5.01
CA ILE A 350 -25.99 -24.34 4.45
C ILE A 350 -25.85 -25.56 3.53
N MET A 351 -26.53 -26.68 3.83
CA MET A 351 -26.45 -27.91 3.03
C MET A 351 -27.71 -28.10 2.18
N ILE A 352 -27.56 -28.39 0.88
CA ILE A 352 -28.69 -28.66 -0.04
C ILE A 352 -28.81 -30.18 -0.23
N GLU A 353 -29.86 -30.79 0.32
CA GLU A 353 -29.99 -32.27 0.31
C GLU A 353 -30.82 -32.79 -0.87
N LYS A 354 -31.92 -32.12 -1.24
CA LYS A 354 -32.86 -32.65 -2.25
C LYS A 354 -33.64 -31.58 -3.00
N ILE A 355 -33.71 -31.74 -4.32
CA ILE A 355 -34.62 -30.98 -5.19
C ILE A 355 -35.75 -31.92 -5.63
N SER A 356 -36.99 -31.45 -5.57
CA SER A 356 -38.17 -32.22 -5.98
C SER A 356 -39.06 -31.36 -6.88
N ILE A 357 -39.38 -31.89 -8.06
CA ILE A 357 -40.22 -31.20 -9.05
C ILE A 357 -41.62 -31.78 -8.95
N ALA A 358 -42.58 -30.94 -8.56
CA ALA A 358 -43.98 -31.34 -8.49
C ALA A 358 -44.65 -31.00 -9.83
N LYS A 359 -45.27 -32.00 -10.47
CA LYS A 359 -46.15 -31.71 -11.61
C LYS A 359 -47.25 -30.78 -11.13
N ASP A 360 -47.38 -29.64 -11.81
CA ASP A 360 -48.44 -28.64 -11.65
C ASP A 360 -48.29 -27.68 -10.45
N ALA A 361 -47.08 -27.53 -9.85
CA ALA A 361 -46.85 -26.60 -8.74
C ALA A 361 -45.45 -25.92 -8.67
N GLY A 362 -44.62 -26.03 -9.71
CA GLY A 362 -43.26 -25.46 -9.74
C GLY A 362 -42.14 -26.37 -9.17
N VAL A 363 -40.95 -25.81 -8.95
CA VAL A 363 -39.76 -26.53 -8.44
C VAL A 363 -39.62 -26.29 -6.94
N ARG A 364 -39.61 -27.37 -6.15
CA ARG A 364 -39.45 -27.30 -4.68
C ARG A 364 -38.03 -27.73 -4.29
N ILE A 365 -37.27 -26.80 -3.72
CA ILE A 365 -35.91 -27.05 -3.20
C ILE A 365 -36.00 -27.26 -1.69
N THR A 366 -35.42 -28.36 -1.21
CA THR A 366 -35.30 -28.65 0.21
C THR A 366 -33.84 -28.57 0.64
N ALA A 367 -33.54 -27.66 1.56
CA ALA A 367 -32.21 -27.48 2.15
C ALA A 367 -32.27 -27.68 3.67
N TYR A 368 -31.11 -27.97 4.27
CA TYR A 368 -30.96 -28.19 5.70
C TYR A 368 -29.88 -27.27 6.23
N LEU A 369 -30.23 -26.48 7.25
CA LEU A 369 -29.26 -25.70 8.01
C LEU A 369 -28.68 -26.62 9.09
N SER A 370 -27.36 -26.83 9.06
CA SER A 370 -26.66 -27.47 10.18
C SER A 370 -26.03 -26.37 11.01
N THR A 371 -26.64 -26.11 12.17
CA THR A 371 -26.09 -25.15 13.12
C THR A 371 -25.19 -25.89 14.08
N ASP A 372 -23.87 -25.74 13.95
CA ASP A 372 -22.99 -26.22 14.99
C ASP A 372 -23.13 -25.30 16.21
N THR A 373 -23.77 -25.85 17.24
CA THR A 373 -23.79 -25.44 18.64
C THR A 373 -24.63 -24.22 19.08
N VAL A 374 -24.82 -23.17 18.27
CA VAL A 374 -25.36 -21.88 18.78
C VAL A 374 -26.89 -21.82 18.96
N TYR A 375 -27.68 -22.55 18.14
CA TYR A 375 -29.15 -22.47 18.17
C TYR A 375 -29.82 -23.52 19.06
N LYS A 376 -29.05 -24.27 19.84
CA LYS A 376 -29.49 -25.42 20.67
C LYS A 376 -30.63 -25.10 21.66
N HIS A 377 -30.91 -23.82 21.93
CA HIS A 377 -31.85 -23.37 22.95
C HIS A 377 -32.85 -22.29 22.49
N LEU A 378 -32.86 -21.89 21.22
CA LEU A 378 -33.76 -20.84 20.74
C LEU A 378 -35.06 -21.43 20.17
N PRO A 379 -36.25 -20.97 20.61
CA PRO A 379 -37.53 -21.38 20.04
C PRO A 379 -37.60 -21.08 18.54
N VAL A 380 -38.16 -21.99 17.74
CA VAL A 380 -38.33 -21.85 16.29
C VAL A 380 -39.03 -20.53 15.94
N ASP A 381 -39.97 -20.08 16.78
CA ASP A 381 -40.74 -18.84 16.60
C ASP A 381 -39.89 -17.56 16.71
N LEU A 382 -38.72 -17.63 17.35
CA LEU A 382 -37.72 -16.55 17.39
C LEU A 382 -36.76 -16.62 16.20
N VAL A 383 -36.41 -17.83 15.75
CA VAL A 383 -35.44 -18.03 14.66
C VAL A 383 -36.08 -17.77 13.29
N ALA A 384 -37.34 -18.14 13.10
CA ALA A 384 -38.04 -18.07 11.83
C ALA A 384 -38.26 -16.65 11.28
N PRO A 385 -38.68 -15.64 12.07
CA PRO A 385 -38.84 -14.26 11.58
C PRO A 385 -37.51 -13.57 11.27
N HIS A 386 -36.43 -13.95 11.95
CA HIS A 386 -35.10 -13.37 11.75
C HIS A 386 -34.41 -13.97 10.52
N LEU A 387 -34.48 -15.29 10.34
CA LEU A 387 -34.04 -15.93 9.10
C LEU A 387 -34.88 -15.49 7.90
N SER A 388 -36.20 -15.32 8.05
CA SER A 388 -37.04 -14.87 6.93
C SER A 388 -36.74 -13.44 6.49
N VAL A 389 -36.40 -12.52 7.41
CA VAL A 389 -36.02 -11.14 7.06
C VAL A 389 -34.60 -11.05 6.49
N SER A 390 -33.68 -11.87 6.99
CA SER A 390 -32.30 -11.93 6.49
C SER A 390 -32.16 -12.70 5.17
N LEU A 391 -33.04 -13.68 4.90
CA LEU A 391 -33.02 -14.52 3.69
C LEU A 391 -33.97 -14.04 2.59
N LEU A 392 -34.52 -12.81 2.70
CA LEU A 392 -35.33 -12.17 1.64
C LEU A 392 -34.55 -11.94 0.34
N ASN A 393 -33.21 -12.07 0.37
CA ASN A 393 -32.31 -11.91 -0.78
C ASN A 393 -31.52 -13.20 -1.06
N VAL A 394 -32.12 -14.38 -0.89
CA VAL A 394 -31.48 -15.64 -1.33
C VAL A 394 -31.52 -15.69 -2.85
N THR A 395 -30.36 -15.67 -3.49
CA THR A 395 -30.25 -15.93 -4.93
C THR A 395 -29.90 -17.39 -5.17
N ALA A 396 -30.65 -18.04 -6.05
CA ALA A 396 -30.42 -19.41 -6.49
C ALA A 396 -30.20 -19.42 -8.01
N GLY A 397 -29.31 -20.30 -8.48
CA GLY A 397 -28.93 -20.37 -9.88
C GLY A 397 -28.32 -21.72 -10.22
N ALA A 398 -28.39 -22.09 -11.50
CA ALA A 398 -27.82 -23.34 -12.00
C ALA A 398 -26.31 -23.24 -12.30
N ASP A 399 -25.81 -22.03 -12.60
CA ASP A 399 -24.44 -21.73 -13.01
C ASP A 399 -24.13 -20.22 -12.80
N ALA A 400 -22.86 -19.82 -12.98
CA ALA A 400 -22.31 -18.49 -12.66
C ALA A 400 -23.02 -17.27 -13.29
N ASP A 401 -23.86 -17.48 -14.30
CA ASP A 401 -24.45 -16.40 -15.12
C ASP A 401 -25.99 -16.37 -15.08
N ASP A 402 -26.66 -17.37 -14.49
CA ASP A 402 -28.13 -17.47 -14.43
C ASP A 402 -28.62 -17.53 -12.97
N TRP A 403 -28.89 -16.36 -12.40
CA TRP A 403 -29.31 -16.18 -11.00
C TRP A 403 -30.64 -15.44 -10.89
N PHE A 404 -31.43 -15.81 -9.89
CA PHE A 404 -32.64 -15.06 -9.54
C PHE A 404 -32.85 -15.06 -8.02
N THR A 405 -33.53 -14.02 -7.54
CA THR A 405 -33.90 -13.84 -6.14
C THR A 405 -35.10 -14.70 -5.80
N VAL A 406 -34.95 -15.55 -4.79
CA VAL A 406 -36.04 -16.30 -4.17
C VAL A 406 -36.76 -15.35 -3.22
N SER A 407 -37.99 -14.98 -3.57
CA SER A 407 -38.74 -13.92 -2.90
C SER A 407 -39.20 -14.26 -1.47
N SER A 408 -39.17 -15.55 -1.07
CA SER A 408 -39.51 -15.97 0.31
C SER A 408 -39.19 -17.43 0.58
N ILE A 409 -38.94 -17.77 1.85
CA ILE A 409 -38.96 -19.16 2.36
C ILE A 409 -40.42 -19.56 2.58
N ASP A 410 -40.90 -20.60 1.90
CA ASP A 410 -42.30 -21.05 2.02
C ASP A 410 -42.59 -21.79 3.32
N SER A 411 -41.62 -22.54 3.84
CA SER A 411 -41.75 -23.18 5.15
C SER A 411 -40.40 -23.46 5.79
N LEU A 412 -40.32 -23.23 7.10
CA LEU A 412 -39.22 -23.62 7.97
C LEU A 412 -39.74 -24.60 9.01
N THR A 413 -39.17 -25.80 9.08
CA THR A 413 -39.56 -26.82 10.05
C THR A 413 -38.35 -27.45 10.70
N LEU A 414 -38.36 -27.60 12.03
CA LEU A 414 -37.37 -28.40 12.73
C LEU A 414 -37.64 -29.88 12.41
N VAL A 415 -36.64 -30.56 11.86
CA VAL A 415 -36.78 -31.94 11.35
C VAL A 415 -36.03 -32.96 12.19
N ASP A 416 -35.01 -32.52 12.91
CA ASP A 416 -34.35 -33.32 13.93
C ASP A 416 -33.98 -32.44 15.12
N ALA A 417 -34.69 -32.63 16.23
CA ALA A 417 -34.47 -31.90 17.47
C ALA A 417 -33.22 -32.36 18.23
N ASN A 418 -32.70 -33.56 17.95
CA ASN A 418 -31.50 -34.09 18.58
C ASN A 418 -30.23 -33.68 17.80
N ALA A 419 -30.34 -33.54 16.47
CA ALA A 419 -29.25 -33.07 15.60
C ALA A 419 -29.36 -31.57 15.22
N ASN A 420 -30.34 -30.84 15.76
CA ASN A 420 -30.63 -29.43 15.47
C ASN A 420 -30.65 -29.09 13.97
N LYS A 421 -31.25 -29.99 13.18
CA LYS A 421 -31.41 -29.78 11.75
C LYS A 421 -32.70 -29.04 11.48
N TYR A 422 -32.57 -27.87 10.84
CA TYR A 422 -33.69 -27.08 10.35
C TYR A 422 -33.88 -27.35 8.86
N LYS A 423 -35.08 -27.79 8.48
CA LYS A 423 -35.48 -27.96 7.08
C LYS A 423 -36.04 -26.66 6.55
N LEU A 424 -35.38 -26.11 5.56
CA LEU A 424 -35.77 -24.96 4.76
C LEU A 424 -36.39 -25.48 3.47
N VAL A 425 -37.59 -25.01 3.14
CA VAL A 425 -38.23 -25.31 1.86
C VAL A 425 -38.43 -24.02 1.09
N PHE A 426 -37.88 -23.98 -0.11
CA PHE A 426 -38.05 -22.92 -1.10
C PHE A 426 -38.94 -23.43 -2.23
N LEU A 427 -39.88 -22.61 -2.70
CA LEU A 427 -40.73 -22.86 -3.86
C LEU A 427 -40.37 -21.87 -4.95
N ILE A 428 -40.06 -22.40 -6.13
CA ILE A 428 -39.82 -21.62 -7.34
C ILE A 428 -41.07 -21.79 -8.21
N THR A 429 -41.61 -20.67 -8.70
CA THR A 429 -42.80 -20.71 -9.55
C THR A 429 -42.50 -21.41 -10.88
N GLU A 430 -43.52 -21.99 -11.53
CA GLU A 430 -43.36 -22.69 -12.80
C GLU A 430 -42.88 -21.75 -13.93
N ALA A 431 -43.27 -20.46 -13.89
CA ALA A 431 -42.82 -19.45 -14.83
C ALA A 431 -41.33 -19.13 -14.68
N ASP A 432 -40.85 -18.97 -13.44
CA ASP A 432 -39.43 -18.71 -13.16
C ASP A 432 -38.59 -19.94 -13.52
N ALA A 433 -39.04 -21.13 -13.13
CA ALA A 433 -38.36 -22.38 -13.43
C ALA A 433 -38.30 -22.67 -14.95
N ALA A 434 -39.36 -22.34 -15.71
CA ALA A 434 -39.35 -22.46 -17.16
C ALA A 434 -38.43 -21.42 -17.83
N SER A 435 -38.29 -20.23 -17.25
CA SER A 435 -37.36 -19.18 -17.72
C SER A 435 -35.89 -19.56 -17.50
N LEU A 436 -35.58 -20.25 -16.40
CA LEU A 436 -34.21 -20.61 -16.01
C LEU A 436 -33.71 -21.90 -16.65
N PHE A 437 -34.55 -22.93 -16.72
CA PHE A 437 -34.11 -24.29 -17.05
C PHE A 437 -34.65 -24.79 -18.41
N GLY A 438 -35.40 -23.94 -19.11
CA GLY A 438 -36.09 -24.27 -20.35
C GLY A 438 -37.08 -25.43 -20.18
N ALA A 439 -37.39 -26.13 -21.28
CA ALA A 439 -38.33 -27.25 -21.27
C ALA A 439 -37.84 -28.51 -20.51
N ASN A 440 -36.62 -28.50 -19.94
CA ASN A 440 -35.92 -29.70 -19.47
C ASN A 440 -35.73 -29.72 -17.94
N LEU A 441 -36.77 -29.34 -17.20
CA LEU A 441 -36.80 -29.33 -15.73
C LEU A 441 -36.29 -30.63 -15.08
N GLN A 442 -36.40 -31.79 -15.75
CA GLN A 442 -35.98 -33.09 -15.22
C GLN A 442 -34.45 -33.28 -15.06
N SER A 443 -33.60 -32.35 -15.52
CA SER A 443 -32.14 -32.43 -15.40
C SER A 443 -31.52 -31.68 -14.20
N LEU A 444 -32.35 -31.12 -13.31
CA LEU A 444 -31.90 -30.40 -12.10
C LEU A 444 -31.35 -31.37 -11.05
N THR A 445 -30.12 -31.14 -10.60
CA THR A 445 -29.43 -31.92 -9.56
C THR A 445 -28.83 -30.99 -8.47
N PRO A 446 -28.73 -31.43 -7.20
CA PRO A 446 -28.33 -30.56 -6.08
C PRO A 446 -26.96 -29.87 -6.21
N ASP A 447 -26.01 -30.53 -6.87
CA ASP A 447 -24.66 -30.04 -7.18
C ASP A 447 -24.64 -28.82 -8.10
N LYS A 448 -25.74 -28.58 -8.82
CA LYS A 448 -25.88 -27.42 -9.72
C LYS A 448 -26.56 -26.24 -9.07
N ILE A 449 -26.99 -26.31 -7.81
CA ILE A 449 -27.65 -25.19 -7.14
C ILE A 449 -26.73 -24.61 -6.07
N ARG A 450 -26.55 -23.30 -6.09
CA ARG A 450 -25.83 -22.56 -5.04
C ARG A 450 -26.74 -21.55 -4.35
N ILE A 451 -26.50 -21.34 -3.06
CA ILE A 451 -27.21 -20.36 -2.22
C ILE A 451 -26.21 -19.28 -1.79
N PHE A 452 -26.57 -18.04 -2.04
CA PHE A 452 -25.77 -16.86 -1.67
C PHE A 452 -26.45 -16.04 -0.57
N PHE A 453 -25.63 -15.43 0.27
CA PHE A 453 -26.02 -14.47 1.28
C PHE A 453 -25.13 -13.24 1.15
N ASP A 454 -25.69 -12.06 0.86
CA ASP A 454 -24.94 -10.84 0.51
C ASP A 454 -23.76 -11.13 -0.44
N ASP A 455 -24.07 -11.77 -1.57
CA ASP A 455 -23.13 -12.12 -2.65
C ASP A 455 -21.97 -13.06 -2.26
N LYS A 456 -22.02 -13.67 -1.08
CA LYS A 456 -21.10 -14.75 -0.67
C LYS A 456 -21.80 -16.10 -0.73
N CYS A 457 -21.18 -17.06 -1.44
CA CYS A 457 -21.68 -18.43 -1.54
C CYS A 457 -21.58 -19.12 -0.17
N VAL A 458 -22.70 -19.56 0.39
CA VAL A 458 -22.79 -20.17 1.73
C VAL A 458 -23.18 -21.65 1.69
N SER A 459 -23.33 -22.23 0.50
CA SER A 459 -23.64 -23.65 0.29
C SER A 459 -22.47 -24.45 -0.28
N THR A 460 -22.28 -25.68 0.19
CA THR A 460 -21.33 -26.67 -0.36
C THR A 460 -22.06 -27.97 -0.76
N TYR A 461 -21.57 -28.64 -1.81
CA TYR A 461 -21.98 -30.00 -2.19
C TYR A 461 -20.80 -30.94 -1.91
N GLU A 462 -20.92 -31.83 -0.92
CA GLU A 462 -19.97 -32.92 -0.71
C GLU A 462 -20.48 -34.19 -1.40
N SER A 463 -19.72 -34.70 -2.37
CA SER A 463 -19.78 -36.12 -2.70
C SER A 463 -19.17 -36.90 -1.55
N LEU A 464 -19.84 -37.96 -1.11
CA LEU A 464 -19.50 -38.77 0.07
C LEU A 464 -18.18 -39.58 -0.04
N GLN A 465 -17.23 -39.17 -0.88
CA GLN A 465 -15.97 -39.85 -1.15
C GLN A 465 -14.84 -38.83 -1.37
N GLU A 466 -13.69 -39.09 -0.77
CA GLU A 466 -12.41 -38.35 -0.89
C GLU A 466 -12.07 -37.32 0.20
N ALA A 467 -12.30 -37.71 1.45
CA ALA A 467 -11.39 -37.38 2.55
C ALA A 467 -10.29 -38.47 2.63
N THR A 468 -9.33 -38.47 1.71
CA THR A 468 -8.06 -39.22 1.77
C THR A 468 -7.23 -38.86 0.54
N ASP A 469 -6.31 -37.90 0.64
CA ASP A 469 -4.87 -38.17 0.50
C ASP A 469 -4.06 -36.88 0.38
N THR A 470 -2.92 -36.93 1.03
CA THR A 470 -2.01 -35.83 1.35
C THR A 470 -0.83 -35.78 0.37
N ASN A 471 -0.29 -34.57 0.21
CA ASN A 471 1.09 -34.25 -0.16
C ASN A 471 1.58 -34.36 -1.62
N ASN A 472 2.34 -33.31 -1.97
CA ASN A 472 3.45 -33.26 -2.94
C ASN A 472 3.11 -33.26 -4.43
N HIS A 473 2.69 -32.11 -4.96
CA HIS A 473 3.18 -31.57 -6.25
C HIS A 473 2.47 -30.24 -6.57
N THR A 474 3.10 -29.09 -6.31
CA THR A 474 2.71 -27.80 -6.97
C THR A 474 3.65 -26.61 -6.71
N LYS A 475 4.83 -26.78 -6.09
CA LYS A 475 5.75 -25.64 -5.84
C LYS A 475 6.70 -25.28 -6.99
N GLU A 476 6.69 -25.99 -8.12
CA GLU A 476 7.65 -25.73 -9.22
C GLU A 476 7.02 -25.22 -10.54
N THR A 477 5.69 -25.18 -10.65
CA THR A 477 5.05 -24.87 -11.94
C THR A 477 4.68 -23.39 -12.13
N VAL A 478 4.60 -22.60 -11.06
CA VAL A 478 4.13 -21.20 -11.14
C VAL A 478 5.26 -20.21 -11.48
N LEU A 479 6.53 -20.55 -11.20
CA LEU A 479 7.66 -19.66 -11.52
C LEU A 479 8.08 -19.72 -13.01
N GLN A 480 7.72 -20.77 -13.74
CA GLN A 480 8.15 -20.95 -15.14
C GLN A 480 7.17 -20.37 -16.19
N GLU A 481 5.96 -19.98 -15.78
CA GLU A 481 4.97 -19.39 -16.70
C GLU A 481 5.07 -17.87 -16.82
N SER A 482 5.58 -17.14 -15.82
CA SER A 482 5.84 -15.70 -15.97
C SER A 482 7.10 -15.43 -16.83
N GLU A 483 8.13 -16.27 -16.74
CA GLU A 483 9.33 -16.17 -17.57
C GLU A 483 9.09 -16.59 -19.04
N ARG A 484 8.05 -17.39 -19.31
CA ARG A 484 7.72 -17.84 -20.68
C ARG A 484 6.94 -16.82 -21.50
N LYS A 485 6.23 -15.88 -20.88
CA LYS A 485 5.53 -14.81 -21.61
C LYS A 485 6.45 -13.68 -22.09
N HIS A 486 7.68 -13.60 -21.58
CA HIS A 486 8.68 -12.62 -22.04
C HIS A 486 9.72 -13.15 -23.05
N LYS A 487 9.60 -14.40 -23.54
CA LYS A 487 10.62 -14.99 -24.42
C LYS A 487 10.14 -15.57 -25.75
N ASN A 488 8.88 -15.41 -26.12
CA ASN A 488 8.38 -15.88 -27.43
C ASN A 488 7.90 -14.73 -28.34
N THR A 489 8.86 -13.98 -28.85
CA THR A 489 8.78 -13.39 -30.18
C THR A 489 10.19 -13.44 -30.78
N SER A 490 10.44 -14.47 -31.60
CA SER A 490 11.65 -14.51 -32.41
C SER A 490 11.26 -14.48 -33.89
N GLN A 491 12.08 -13.74 -34.64
CA GLN A 491 12.19 -13.70 -36.11
C GLN A 491 11.28 -12.74 -36.89
N GLY A 492 11.47 -11.45 -36.60
CA GLY A 492 11.59 -10.36 -37.56
C GLY A 492 12.60 -9.38 -36.95
N THR A 493 13.26 -8.51 -37.71
CA THR A 493 14.06 -7.42 -37.09
C THR A 493 13.10 -6.52 -36.29
N THR A 494 12.88 -6.85 -35.01
CA THR A 494 12.00 -6.12 -34.10
C THR A 494 12.85 -5.11 -33.35
N ASP A 495 12.59 -3.84 -33.59
CA ASP A 495 13.25 -2.76 -32.87
C ASP A 495 13.00 -2.86 -31.36
N LEU A 496 14.01 -2.48 -30.57
CA LEU A 496 13.90 -2.50 -29.12
C LEU A 496 13.14 -1.24 -28.68
N LYS A 497 11.90 -1.41 -28.21
CA LYS A 497 11.15 -0.33 -27.55
C LYS A 497 11.86 0.15 -26.27
N ILE A 498 11.64 1.40 -25.90
CA ILE A 498 12.05 1.96 -24.61
C ILE A 498 11.03 1.52 -23.55
N LEU A 499 11.47 0.98 -22.42
CA LEU A 499 10.60 0.75 -21.27
C LEU A 499 10.61 2.00 -20.38
N VAL A 500 9.46 2.65 -20.20
CA VAL A 500 9.26 3.81 -19.32
C VAL A 500 8.43 3.38 -18.11
N GLU A 501 8.97 3.55 -16.90
CA GLU A 501 8.36 3.08 -15.66
C GLU A 501 8.10 4.25 -14.71
N PHE A 502 6.87 4.33 -14.23
CA PHE A 502 6.37 5.32 -13.28
C PHE A 502 6.24 4.66 -11.92
N TYR A 503 7.23 4.90 -11.07
CA TYR A 503 7.24 4.43 -9.70
C TYR A 503 6.43 5.39 -8.85
N GLY A 504 5.33 4.92 -8.29
CA GLY A 504 4.46 5.78 -7.51
C GLY A 504 3.57 5.03 -6.53
N ILE A 505 2.95 5.84 -5.68
CA ILE A 505 1.89 5.44 -4.78
C ILE A 505 0.62 6.11 -5.30
N SER A 506 -0.41 5.32 -5.58
CA SER A 506 -1.64 5.66 -6.30
C SER A 506 -2.39 6.88 -5.78
N LYS A 507 -2.24 7.24 -4.50
CA LYS A 507 -2.86 8.44 -3.91
C LYS A 507 -1.87 9.53 -3.53
N CYS A 508 -0.58 9.32 -3.78
CA CYS A 508 0.42 10.34 -3.51
C CYS A 508 0.26 11.51 -4.50
N PRO A 509 0.22 12.76 -4.02
CA PRO A 509 0.06 13.94 -4.88
C PRO A 509 1.05 13.98 -6.05
N GLY A 510 2.28 13.51 -5.84
CA GLY A 510 3.29 13.53 -6.87
C GLY A 510 3.12 12.51 -7.99
N TYR A 511 2.50 11.37 -7.69
CA TYR A 511 2.05 10.44 -8.74
C TYR A 511 0.91 11.04 -9.55
N ILE A 512 -0.09 11.57 -8.85
CA ILE A 512 -1.29 12.15 -9.47
C ILE A 512 -0.90 13.32 -10.38
N SER A 513 -0.02 14.21 -9.93
CA SER A 513 0.44 15.36 -10.73
C SER A 513 1.22 14.90 -11.98
N THR A 514 2.05 13.87 -11.85
CA THR A 514 2.81 13.33 -12.99
C THR A 514 1.89 12.69 -14.03
N VAL A 515 0.93 11.87 -13.58
CA VAL A 515 -0.05 11.23 -14.46
C VAL A 515 -0.91 12.27 -15.17
N ALA A 516 -1.51 13.20 -14.41
CA ALA A 516 -2.44 14.19 -14.97
C ALA A 516 -1.74 15.30 -15.77
N GLY A 517 -0.52 15.70 -15.38
CA GLY A 517 0.19 16.84 -15.96
C GLY A 517 1.13 16.48 -17.12
N LEU A 518 1.72 15.28 -17.10
CA LEU A 518 2.71 14.86 -18.10
C LEU A 518 2.21 13.69 -18.94
N ILE A 519 1.80 12.59 -18.30
CA ILE A 519 1.60 11.31 -18.99
C ILE A 519 0.31 11.30 -19.80
N ASN A 520 -0.84 11.55 -19.18
CA ASN A 520 -2.11 11.51 -19.90
C ASN A 520 -2.14 12.53 -21.06
N PRO A 521 -1.67 13.78 -20.89
CA PRO A 521 -1.53 14.72 -21.99
C PRO A 521 -0.56 14.26 -23.09
N PHE A 522 0.54 13.59 -22.73
CA PHE A 522 1.51 13.05 -23.69
C PHE A 522 0.89 12.01 -24.61
N LEU A 523 0.17 11.02 -24.07
CA LEU A 523 -0.38 9.96 -24.92
C LEU A 523 -1.58 10.38 -25.74
N ARG A 524 -2.31 11.42 -25.30
CA ARG A 524 -3.35 12.04 -26.13
C ARG A 524 -2.76 12.81 -27.30
N ARG A 525 -1.59 13.44 -27.11
CA ARG A 525 -0.94 14.25 -28.15
C ARG A 525 -0.10 13.43 -29.13
N TYR A 526 0.58 12.38 -28.65
CA TYR A 526 1.49 11.56 -29.44
C TYR A 526 1.22 10.05 -29.27
N PRO A 527 -0.01 9.57 -29.53
CA PRO A 527 -0.38 8.16 -29.35
C PRO A 527 0.50 7.20 -30.16
N GLU A 528 1.02 7.64 -31.30
CA GLU A 528 1.88 6.87 -32.17
C GLU A 528 3.24 6.52 -31.53
N LEU A 529 3.70 7.28 -30.54
CA LEU A 529 4.96 7.00 -29.82
C LEU A 529 4.89 5.73 -28.95
N LEU A 530 3.70 5.14 -28.74
CA LEU A 530 3.55 3.81 -28.17
C LEU A 530 4.15 2.69 -29.06
N GLN A 531 4.48 2.99 -30.32
CA GLN A 531 5.23 2.08 -31.18
C GLN A 531 6.70 1.95 -30.76
N ILE A 532 7.25 2.97 -30.10
CA ILE A 532 8.66 3.03 -29.71
C ILE A 532 8.89 2.99 -28.20
N ALA A 533 7.85 3.18 -27.39
CA ALA A 533 7.92 3.14 -25.94
C ALA A 533 6.78 2.29 -25.34
N ASP A 534 7.09 1.54 -24.29
CA ASP A 534 6.13 0.87 -23.42
C ASP A 534 6.11 1.61 -22.07
N ILE A 535 4.93 2.04 -21.61
CA ILE A 535 4.75 2.81 -20.38
C ILE A 535 4.09 1.92 -19.32
N LYS A 536 4.66 1.86 -18.11
CA LYS A 536 4.15 1.04 -17.00
C LYS A 536 4.10 1.79 -15.67
N PHE A 537 3.05 1.53 -14.89
CA PHE A 537 3.00 1.88 -13.47
C PHE A 537 3.69 0.79 -12.63
N VAL A 538 4.49 1.20 -11.65
CA VAL A 538 5.14 0.32 -10.69
C VAL A 538 4.86 0.83 -9.28
N SER A 539 4.34 -0.03 -8.41
CA SER A 539 4.00 0.36 -7.04
C SER A 539 5.25 0.56 -6.18
N GLN A 540 5.26 1.61 -5.37
CA GLN A 540 6.28 1.84 -4.33
C GLN A 540 5.88 1.29 -2.95
N ALA A 541 4.80 0.51 -2.89
CA ALA A 541 4.36 -0.15 -1.68
C ALA A 541 5.12 -1.45 -1.40
N ASP A 542 5.27 -1.80 -0.13
CA ASP A 542 5.91 -3.05 0.29
C ASP A 542 4.89 -4.20 0.31
N ALA A 543 5.34 -5.43 0.07
CA ALA A 543 4.56 -6.66 0.12
C ALA A 543 4.81 -7.41 1.45
N GLU A 544 3.78 -7.66 2.26
CA GLU A 544 3.90 -8.52 3.46
C GLU A 544 2.94 -9.73 3.36
N PRO A 545 3.49 -10.97 3.28
CA PRO A 545 2.69 -12.18 3.07
C PRO A 545 1.70 -12.54 4.19
N ARG A 546 1.90 -12.01 5.41
CA ARG A 546 1.13 -12.40 6.60
C ARG A 546 -0.24 -11.72 6.74
N TYR A 547 -0.55 -10.69 5.95
CA TYR A 547 -1.81 -9.95 6.05
C TYR A 547 -2.76 -10.30 4.91
N SER A 548 -4.08 -10.33 5.19
CA SER A 548 -5.09 -10.60 4.16
C SER A 548 -5.13 -9.52 3.07
N ALA A 549 -4.58 -8.34 3.34
CA ALA A 549 -4.31 -7.25 2.39
C ALA A 549 -2.79 -7.11 2.20
N ARG A 550 -2.19 -7.93 1.32
CA ARG A 550 -0.75 -8.23 1.23
C ARG A 550 0.15 -7.08 0.75
N GLY A 551 0.05 -5.90 1.35
CA GLY A 551 1.01 -4.81 1.21
C GLY A 551 0.85 -3.72 2.27
N ILE A 552 1.89 -2.90 2.44
CA ILE A 552 1.92 -1.75 3.33
C ILE A 552 2.48 -0.55 2.56
N THR A 553 1.80 0.60 2.66
CA THR A 553 2.34 1.87 2.19
C THR A 553 2.56 2.81 3.35
N MET A 554 3.34 3.82 3.04
CA MET A 554 3.71 4.93 3.89
C MET A 554 2.52 5.87 4.22
N HIS A 555 1.39 5.78 3.50
CA HIS A 555 0.14 6.51 3.82
C HIS A 555 -1.11 5.59 3.90
N GLY A 556 -0.90 4.31 4.22
CA GLY A 556 -1.95 3.37 4.64
C GLY A 556 -2.68 2.61 3.53
N GLN A 557 -3.63 1.76 3.93
CA GLN A 557 -4.22 0.74 3.04
C GLN A 557 -4.95 1.28 1.82
N ALA A 558 -5.52 2.49 1.85
CA ALA A 558 -6.21 3.05 0.68
C ALA A 558 -5.28 3.20 -0.53
N GLU A 559 -4.00 3.47 -0.29
CA GLU A 559 -2.97 3.48 -1.32
C GLU A 559 -2.57 2.08 -1.76
N VAL A 560 -2.45 1.13 -0.83
CA VAL A 560 -2.19 -0.28 -1.16
C VAL A 560 -3.27 -0.79 -2.10
N PHE A 561 -4.55 -0.46 -1.84
CA PHE A 561 -5.66 -0.81 -2.72
C PHE A 561 -5.55 -0.19 -4.11
N GLY A 562 -5.22 1.10 -4.19
CA GLY A 562 -5.04 1.78 -5.46
C GLY A 562 -3.87 1.22 -6.26
N ASP A 563 -2.75 0.95 -5.60
CA ASP A 563 -1.55 0.39 -6.23
C ASP A 563 -1.83 -1.00 -6.81
N ARG A 564 -2.52 -1.86 -6.05
CA ARG A 564 -2.96 -3.19 -6.51
C ARG A 564 -3.89 -3.06 -7.71
N PHE A 565 -4.85 -2.14 -7.63
CA PHE A 565 -5.78 -1.91 -8.72
C PHE A 565 -5.05 -1.46 -10.00
N LEU A 566 -4.19 -0.43 -9.92
CA LEU A 566 -3.49 0.10 -11.08
C LEU A 566 -2.54 -0.94 -11.69
N MET A 567 -1.78 -1.68 -10.87
CA MET A 567 -0.93 -2.75 -11.38
C MET A 567 -1.71 -3.90 -12.01
N CYS A 568 -2.90 -4.22 -11.51
CA CYS A 568 -3.76 -5.20 -12.16
C CYS A 568 -4.41 -4.65 -13.43
N LEU A 569 -4.88 -3.41 -13.42
CA LEU A 569 -5.52 -2.76 -14.56
C LEU A 569 -4.62 -2.84 -15.79
N GLN A 570 -3.36 -2.40 -15.66
CA GLN A 570 -2.39 -2.41 -16.77
C GLN A 570 -2.06 -3.80 -17.34
N GLU A 571 -2.30 -4.88 -16.60
CA GLU A 571 -2.04 -6.25 -17.07
C GLU A 571 -3.15 -6.76 -18.01
N TYR A 572 -4.32 -6.14 -17.96
CA TYR A 572 -5.51 -6.58 -18.70
C TYR A 572 -5.97 -5.60 -19.78
N VAL A 573 -5.50 -4.35 -19.76
CA VAL A 573 -5.98 -3.30 -20.67
C VAL A 573 -4.82 -2.62 -21.39
N ASP A 574 -5.11 -2.04 -22.55
CA ASP A 574 -4.14 -1.20 -23.25
C ASP A 574 -4.01 0.18 -22.59
N TYR A 575 -3.02 0.95 -23.05
CA TYR A 575 -2.72 2.25 -22.48
C TYR A 575 -3.92 3.22 -22.53
N PHE A 576 -4.72 3.22 -23.60
CA PHE A 576 -5.81 4.19 -23.74
C PHE A 576 -6.93 3.92 -22.72
N ILE A 577 -7.24 2.65 -22.48
CA ILE A 577 -8.19 2.28 -21.43
C ILE A 577 -7.61 2.62 -20.05
N PHE A 578 -6.32 2.36 -19.83
CA PHE A 578 -5.66 2.74 -18.58
C PHE A 578 -5.71 4.26 -18.33
N ASP A 579 -5.46 5.06 -19.37
CA ASP A 579 -5.55 6.54 -19.36
C ASP A 579 -6.96 7.00 -18.98
N ASP A 580 -7.99 6.49 -19.64
CA ASP A 580 -9.37 6.92 -19.40
C ASP A 580 -9.86 6.53 -18.00
N VAL A 581 -9.50 5.34 -17.51
CA VAL A 581 -9.82 4.92 -16.13
C VAL A 581 -9.10 5.79 -15.10
N THR A 582 -7.79 6.05 -15.28
CA THR A 582 -7.02 6.91 -14.36
C THR A 582 -7.46 8.37 -14.42
N SER A 583 -7.79 8.90 -15.60
CA SER A 583 -8.39 10.23 -15.73
C SER A 583 -9.74 10.35 -15.03
N CYS A 584 -10.56 9.29 -15.04
CA CYS A 584 -11.78 9.25 -14.24
C CYS A 584 -11.48 9.26 -12.74
N LEU A 585 -10.52 8.45 -12.28
CA LEU A 585 -10.15 8.37 -10.86
C LEU A 585 -9.57 9.68 -10.32
N TYR A 586 -8.77 10.39 -11.12
CA TYR A 586 -8.08 11.62 -10.71
C TYR A 586 -8.77 12.90 -11.20
N ALA A 587 -10.06 12.83 -11.58
CA ALA A 587 -10.79 13.95 -12.14
C ALA A 587 -10.88 15.18 -11.20
N ASP A 588 -10.79 14.97 -9.89
CA ASP A 588 -10.77 16.04 -8.88
C ASP A 588 -9.36 16.59 -8.59
N GLY A 589 -8.34 16.10 -9.30
CA GLY A 589 -6.94 16.43 -9.08
C GLY A 589 -6.32 15.77 -7.83
N SER A 590 -6.99 14.78 -7.24
CA SER A 590 -6.54 14.10 -6.02
C SER A 590 -6.74 12.59 -6.08
N GLY A 591 -6.18 11.85 -5.12
CA GLY A 591 -6.39 10.41 -4.98
C GLY A 591 -7.65 10.05 -4.19
N SER A 592 -8.52 11.02 -3.89
CA SER A 592 -9.66 10.83 -2.99
C SER A 592 -10.64 9.78 -3.50
N SER A 593 -10.82 9.70 -4.82
CA SER A 593 -11.67 8.72 -5.50
C SER A 593 -11.21 7.28 -5.37
N ILE A 594 -9.97 7.02 -4.95
CA ILE A 594 -9.47 5.66 -4.71
C ILE A 594 -9.71 5.29 -3.23
N PRO A 595 -10.37 4.14 -2.93
CA PRO A 595 -10.85 3.11 -3.87
C PRO A 595 -12.30 3.32 -4.40
N TYR A 596 -13.01 4.34 -3.94
CA TYR A 596 -14.48 4.45 -4.02
C TYR A 596 -15.08 4.56 -5.42
N ALA A 597 -14.36 5.12 -6.38
CA ALA A 597 -14.84 5.34 -7.74
C ALA A 597 -14.31 4.29 -8.73
N ILE A 598 -13.56 3.27 -8.27
CA ILE A 598 -12.97 2.27 -9.17
C ILE A 598 -14.05 1.61 -10.03
N GLU A 599 -15.11 1.07 -9.41
CA GLU A 599 -16.18 0.39 -10.15
C GLU A 599 -16.96 1.36 -11.05
N ALA A 600 -17.25 2.58 -10.58
CA ALA A 600 -17.92 3.60 -11.39
C ALA A 600 -17.09 4.02 -12.61
N CYS A 601 -15.78 4.18 -12.44
CA CYS A 601 -14.86 4.50 -13.54
C CYS A 601 -14.66 3.33 -14.50
N LEU A 602 -14.61 2.09 -14.00
CA LEU A 602 -14.61 0.90 -14.85
C LEU A 602 -15.89 0.80 -15.67
N ASP A 603 -17.06 1.10 -15.07
CA ASP A 603 -18.34 1.09 -15.77
C ASP A 603 -18.47 2.19 -16.82
N GLN A 604 -17.86 3.34 -16.58
CA GLN A 604 -17.83 4.44 -17.53
C GLN A 604 -16.95 4.13 -18.76
N VAL A 605 -15.85 3.40 -18.58
CA VAL A 605 -14.81 3.22 -19.61
C VAL A 605 -14.86 1.84 -20.27
N ILE A 606 -15.12 0.78 -19.50
CA ILE A 606 -15.04 -0.62 -19.95
C ILE A 606 -16.45 -1.22 -19.98
N SER A 607 -16.96 -1.53 -21.17
CA SER A 607 -18.28 -2.17 -21.32
C SER A 607 -18.27 -3.68 -21.06
N ASP A 608 -17.11 -4.34 -21.15
CA ASP A 608 -16.95 -5.78 -20.90
C ASP A 608 -16.90 -6.10 -19.40
N LYS A 609 -18.01 -6.61 -18.86
CA LYS A 609 -18.15 -7.02 -17.46
C LYS A 609 -17.24 -8.19 -17.06
N GLY A 610 -16.92 -9.08 -18.00
CA GLY A 610 -15.98 -10.19 -17.75
C GLY A 610 -14.55 -9.69 -17.56
N LEU A 611 -14.15 -8.67 -18.33
CA LEU A 611 -12.86 -8.00 -18.19
C LEU A 611 -12.77 -7.22 -16.87
N GLN A 612 -13.81 -6.46 -16.51
CA GLN A 612 -13.89 -5.76 -15.21
C GLN A 612 -13.70 -6.73 -14.04
N LYS A 613 -14.40 -7.87 -14.08
CA LYS A 613 -14.28 -8.91 -13.05
C LYS A 613 -12.85 -9.44 -12.92
N LYS A 614 -12.16 -9.73 -14.03
CA LYS A 614 -10.76 -10.18 -14.00
C LYS A 614 -9.82 -9.17 -13.33
N ILE A 615 -10.02 -7.87 -13.60
CA ILE A 615 -9.22 -6.80 -12.99
C ILE A 615 -9.45 -6.75 -11.47
N MET A 616 -10.71 -6.83 -11.04
CA MET A 616 -11.07 -6.81 -9.61
C MET A 616 -10.61 -8.08 -8.87
N ASP A 617 -10.77 -9.26 -9.48
CA ASP A 617 -10.27 -10.53 -8.94
C ASP A 617 -8.73 -10.50 -8.80
N CYS A 618 -8.02 -9.91 -9.78
CA CYS A 618 -6.57 -9.70 -9.69
C CYS A 618 -6.21 -8.81 -8.52
N LYS A 619 -6.91 -7.66 -8.37
CA LYS A 619 -6.68 -6.68 -7.30
C LYS A 619 -6.73 -7.36 -5.93
N ASP A 620 -7.64 -8.31 -5.72
CA ASP A 620 -7.83 -8.97 -4.43
C ASP A 620 -7.08 -10.32 -4.31
N GLY A 621 -6.39 -10.75 -5.38
CA GLY A 621 -5.76 -12.07 -5.47
C GLY A 621 -4.24 -12.12 -5.28
N GLU A 622 -3.68 -13.29 -5.58
CA GLU A 622 -2.23 -13.57 -5.48
C GLU A 622 -1.41 -12.89 -6.58
N MET A 623 -2.03 -12.59 -7.72
CA MET A 623 -1.36 -11.90 -8.83
C MET A 623 -0.90 -10.51 -8.41
N ALA A 624 -1.78 -9.68 -7.84
CA ALA A 624 -1.41 -8.37 -7.29
C ALA A 624 -0.30 -8.49 -6.23
N THR A 625 -0.31 -9.54 -5.42
CA THR A 625 0.74 -9.79 -4.42
C THR A 625 2.10 -10.05 -5.07
N SER A 626 2.11 -10.85 -6.14
CA SER A 626 3.34 -11.15 -6.87
C SER A 626 3.90 -9.90 -7.54
N LEU A 627 3.02 -9.08 -8.14
CA LEU A 627 3.38 -7.78 -8.72
C LEU A 627 3.95 -6.83 -7.67
N PHE A 628 3.42 -6.81 -6.44
CA PHE A 628 3.96 -6.05 -5.31
C PHE A 628 5.37 -6.50 -4.91
N VAL A 629 5.60 -7.81 -4.78
CA VAL A 629 6.93 -8.36 -4.45
C VAL A 629 7.96 -7.97 -5.50
N GLU A 630 7.58 -8.08 -6.78
CA GLU A 630 8.42 -7.67 -7.89
C GLU A 630 8.66 -6.16 -7.88
N SER A 631 7.62 -5.36 -7.65
CA SER A 631 7.72 -3.90 -7.58
C SER A 631 8.63 -3.45 -6.45
N LYS A 632 8.51 -4.03 -5.24
CA LYS A 632 9.41 -3.79 -4.11
C LYS A 632 10.86 -4.09 -4.48
N LYS A 633 11.10 -5.28 -5.06
CA LYS A 633 12.44 -5.68 -5.50
C LYS A 633 13.00 -4.66 -6.48
N ARG A 634 12.20 -4.26 -7.47
CA ARG A 634 12.58 -3.31 -8.50
C ARG A 634 12.81 -1.89 -7.95
N CYS A 635 11.98 -1.44 -7.01
CA CYS A 635 12.18 -0.17 -6.30
C CYS A 635 13.53 -0.15 -5.58
N ARG A 636 13.91 -1.24 -4.91
CA ARG A 636 15.23 -1.36 -4.28
C ARG A 636 16.36 -1.40 -5.30
N GLU A 637 16.21 -2.19 -6.36
CA GLU A 637 17.22 -2.33 -7.41
C GLU A 637 17.48 -1.04 -8.19
N LEU A 638 16.46 -0.18 -8.36
CA LEU A 638 16.61 1.10 -9.06
C LEU A 638 16.73 2.30 -8.11
N GLY A 639 16.58 2.07 -6.82
CA GLY A 639 16.51 3.10 -5.79
C GLY A 639 15.19 3.89 -5.76
N ALA A 640 14.18 3.63 -6.59
CA ALA A 640 12.98 4.48 -6.73
C ALA A 640 12.29 4.84 -5.38
N ALA A 641 12.53 6.04 -4.86
CA ALA A 641 12.20 6.42 -3.47
C ALA A 641 11.07 7.43 -3.29
N PHE A 642 10.68 8.11 -4.37
CA PHE A 642 9.67 9.17 -4.33
C PHE A 642 8.56 8.87 -5.32
N SER A 643 7.36 9.26 -4.96
CA SER A 643 6.20 9.12 -5.82
C SER A 643 5.88 10.51 -6.41
N CYS A 644 5.99 10.76 -7.72
CA CYS A 644 6.42 9.84 -8.78
C CYS A 644 7.94 9.90 -9.02
N THR A 645 8.55 8.76 -9.34
CA THR A 645 9.88 8.70 -9.95
C THR A 645 9.78 8.03 -11.32
N ILE A 646 10.43 8.60 -12.33
CA ILE A 646 10.38 8.08 -13.71
C ILE A 646 11.71 7.45 -14.08
N PHE A 647 11.67 6.20 -14.55
CA PHE A 647 12.80 5.51 -15.15
C PHE A 647 12.54 5.22 -16.64
N ALA A 648 13.59 5.25 -17.46
CA ALA A 648 13.56 4.78 -18.83
C ALA A 648 14.73 3.82 -19.06
N ASP A 649 14.43 2.59 -19.48
CA ASP A 649 15.40 1.49 -19.60
C ASP A 649 16.31 1.37 -18.36
N SER A 650 15.70 1.41 -17.17
CA SER A 650 16.38 1.34 -15.86
C SER A 650 17.33 2.50 -15.53
N GLN A 651 17.35 3.57 -16.32
CA GLN A 651 18.04 4.81 -15.97
C GLN A 651 17.07 5.79 -15.32
N LEU A 652 17.49 6.45 -14.24
CA LEU A 652 16.67 7.50 -13.63
C LEU A 652 16.55 8.65 -14.62
N VAL A 653 15.31 9.07 -14.85
CA VAL A 653 14.99 10.16 -15.78
C VAL A 653 14.51 11.37 -15.01
N CYS A 654 13.59 11.21 -14.07
CA CYS A 654 13.04 12.35 -13.36
C CYS A 654 12.71 11.94 -11.91
N PRO A 655 13.53 12.37 -10.94
CA PRO A 655 13.13 12.33 -9.54
C PRO A 655 12.06 13.40 -9.29
N TYR A 656 11.09 13.09 -8.43
CA TYR A 656 9.95 13.95 -8.14
C TYR A 656 10.34 15.42 -7.88
N GLY A 657 9.82 16.35 -8.69
CA GLY A 657 9.87 17.80 -8.42
C GLY A 657 11.24 18.49 -8.55
N ASP A 658 12.22 17.85 -9.20
CA ASP A 658 13.56 18.43 -9.36
C ASP A 658 13.78 19.03 -10.77
N ALA A 659 14.57 20.10 -10.84
CA ALA A 659 14.99 20.77 -12.08
C ALA A 659 16.03 19.95 -12.89
N THR A 660 16.32 18.72 -12.46
CA THR A 660 17.36 17.84 -13.02
C THR A 660 16.85 16.87 -14.09
N CYS A 661 15.54 16.88 -14.38
CA CYS A 661 14.99 16.04 -15.45
C CYS A 661 15.61 16.43 -16.81
N PRO A 662 15.96 15.47 -17.69
CA PRO A 662 16.57 15.73 -19.00
C PRO A 662 15.59 16.34 -20.00
N PHE A 663 14.36 16.61 -19.56
CA PHE A 663 13.29 17.32 -20.24
C PHE A 663 12.57 18.21 -19.23
N ASP A 664 11.81 19.18 -19.72
CA ASP A 664 10.95 20.04 -18.90
C ASP A 664 9.72 19.21 -18.45
N PRO A 665 9.56 18.92 -17.14
CA PRO A 665 8.52 18.04 -16.63
C PRO A 665 7.10 18.59 -16.79
N ASP A 666 6.95 19.89 -17.05
CA ASP A 666 5.68 20.54 -17.33
C ASP A 666 5.40 20.68 -18.83
N ASN A 667 6.27 20.11 -19.68
CA ASN A 667 6.19 20.22 -21.13
C ASN A 667 6.22 18.85 -21.84
N VAL A 668 5.03 18.44 -22.27
CA VAL A 668 4.77 17.21 -23.04
C VAL A 668 5.65 17.08 -24.30
N GLU A 669 5.94 18.17 -25.00
CA GLU A 669 6.76 18.15 -26.21
C GLU A 669 8.23 17.87 -25.88
N SER A 670 8.71 18.42 -24.76
CA SER A 670 10.06 18.13 -24.23
C SER A 670 10.23 16.65 -23.91
N PHE A 671 9.21 16.03 -23.31
CA PHE A 671 9.20 14.59 -23.04
C PHE A 671 9.18 13.74 -24.32
N ALA A 672 8.41 14.13 -25.33
CA ALA A 672 8.39 13.45 -26.63
C ALA A 672 9.75 13.50 -27.35
N VAL A 673 10.39 14.69 -27.36
CA VAL A 673 11.74 14.88 -27.89
C VAL A 673 12.76 14.00 -27.16
N TYR A 674 12.65 13.91 -25.83
CA TYR A 674 13.51 13.04 -25.02
C TYR A 674 13.37 11.57 -25.43
N LEU A 675 12.15 11.03 -25.51
CA LEU A 675 11.91 9.63 -25.89
C LEU A 675 12.41 9.34 -27.31
N CYS A 676 12.19 10.24 -28.26
CA CYS A 676 12.69 10.07 -29.62
C CYS A 676 14.23 10.06 -29.69
N ASN A 677 14.90 10.91 -28.91
CA ASN A 677 16.36 10.90 -28.80
C ASN A 677 16.88 9.62 -28.13
N LEU A 678 16.20 9.15 -27.08
CA LEU A 678 16.54 7.91 -26.38
C LEU A 678 16.38 6.70 -27.31
N TYR A 679 15.31 6.65 -28.11
CA TYR A 679 15.07 5.57 -29.06
C TYR A 679 16.14 5.56 -30.15
N ARG A 680 16.49 6.75 -30.67
CA ARG A 680 17.58 6.91 -31.62
C ARG A 680 18.90 6.40 -31.07
N ALA A 681 19.21 6.70 -29.81
CA ALA A 681 20.41 6.21 -29.16
C ALA A 681 20.40 4.68 -29.02
N LYS A 682 19.26 4.09 -28.66
CA LYS A 682 19.10 2.64 -28.47
C LYS A 682 19.17 1.85 -29.76
N ASN A 683 18.51 2.30 -30.83
CA ASN A 683 18.36 1.56 -32.08
C ASN A 683 19.26 2.05 -33.21
N SER A 684 20.04 3.13 -32.99
CA SER A 684 20.93 3.74 -33.98
C SER A 684 20.24 4.25 -35.26
N TYR A 685 18.93 4.53 -35.19
CA TYR A 685 18.17 5.16 -36.27
C TYR A 685 16.97 5.97 -35.72
N ILE A 686 16.43 6.88 -36.53
CA ILE A 686 15.28 7.71 -36.15
C ILE A 686 14.01 7.10 -36.74
N HIS A 687 13.08 6.67 -35.87
CA HIS A 687 11.76 6.21 -36.29
C HIS A 687 11.03 7.31 -37.09
N GLU A 688 10.24 6.94 -38.10
CA GLU A 688 9.65 7.92 -39.03
C GLU A 688 8.87 9.03 -38.31
N MET A 689 8.08 8.67 -37.30
CA MET A 689 7.33 9.62 -36.46
C MET A 689 8.22 10.56 -35.62
N CYS A 690 9.43 10.11 -35.26
CA CYS A 690 10.36 10.94 -34.50
C CYS A 690 11.02 12.00 -35.37
N LYS A 691 11.00 11.86 -36.70
CA LYS A 691 11.56 12.88 -37.60
C LYS A 691 10.79 14.19 -37.46
N SER A 692 9.45 14.15 -37.47
CA SER A 692 8.61 15.34 -37.32
C SER A 692 8.61 15.97 -35.93
N ILE A 693 9.08 15.26 -34.90
CA ILE A 693 9.19 15.76 -33.52
C ILE A 693 10.58 16.37 -33.27
N LEU A 694 11.61 15.89 -33.98
CA LEU A 694 13.00 16.33 -33.82
C LEU A 694 13.42 17.41 -34.85
N GLU A 695 12.69 17.55 -35.96
CA GLU A 695 12.83 18.60 -36.98
C GLU A 695 11.95 19.81 -36.66
#